data_AF-A0A2E6ZRM5-F1
#
_entry.id   AF-A0A2E6ZRM5-F1
#
_cell.length_a   1.000
_cell.length_b   1.000
_cell.length_c   1.000
_cell.angle_alpha   90.00
_cell.angle_beta   90.00
_cell.angle_gamma   90.00
#
_symmetry.space_group_name_H-M   'P 1'
#
loop_
_entity.id
_entity.type
_entity.pdbx_description
1 polymer ?
#
loop_
_entity_poly.entity_id
_entity_poly.type
_entity_poly.pdbx_seq_one_letter_code
_entity_poly.pdbx_strand_id
1 'polypeptide(L)'
;MKIGPTLLVAACLLAGGCGKKDKPPPTEAKAKTQAPSANPGVPREPLPPVPVAEANTTKPAPPPPITSSLPLPEQARREMLASYFYNCVNPAKVAGEDLTGDGRQDIGRLDFDAEVRQRFLRHTHALGIGFSQTTVTRKMQSLFVNTNGVHQPALQQEFEAALKDQNLTAADWRRSVHNDLAIRHLNRVHGLTGGFMPARVSRHYYALDRELFDADLVVFAATNFVRQVPDTVPALNAFYQKNAQRYRQPDLLDIVHVPLRFSVLDPSVKTGGTELNREVEEIYKKNKNAYNMPAEEARARIRRELLVQRHPKTGARFNALLKELAAKPVNIARLREVVDAHPELNRLQINGVTAPGASGKLEHVIRTAGQLDPGQLSPQPAVSDDALHLVALVTRKPQPFKKLNKLTEQQYSSVQQDYRGESSLELALKNGRAFAPVLVERVNAGQSFESVCQAAKVWVVPLPRFTLGQADWGTNAPPLPLPVGVVQSTVLPMLDGGETSRLSGFVQVPGGGFVLRLKKRHGTANAPPTEVRKFVNEMRLRGMAAASLDSLYPVTVEPALAALPPGWMVAEWRNLRRALMLRARGKRILSVSGEITKAQQAVNQKETQLAALKRQRKNTDAVTKELNAALQQLYRLRQEKQFYAAEQDALARGPGAVEPVLPPPVDTERTANDALVNTLNTTNVTSTALLEVAASHPGTAAARRAQLVSAANLFHHEKVNLGAVQAQLNRLLNARPNDLIAPAALLGRAVCRDDLGQTVPAKLDYEALISRHPHHLAAVPARLALGVIAMEAGDTALAHARMQEVIQTDPVGYWARFAGLFKRRLPLLKPPR
;
A
#
# COMPACT_ATOMS: atom_id res chain seq x y z
N MET A 1 1.80 -64.93 7.63
CA MET A 1 1.31 -64.93 9.03
C MET A 1 -0.07 -64.30 9.05
N LYS A 2 -1.07 -65.02 9.58
CA LYS A 2 -2.49 -64.67 9.59
C LYS A 2 -2.80 -63.57 10.61
N ILE A 3 -3.75 -62.68 10.28
CA ILE A 3 -5.03 -62.40 10.99
C ILE A 3 -5.80 -61.38 10.11
N GLY A 4 -7.07 -61.67 9.81
CA GLY A 4 -8.03 -60.76 9.18
C GLY A 4 -8.99 -60.14 10.23
N PRO A 5 -10.29 -59.96 9.93
CA PRO A 5 -10.82 -58.82 9.16
C PRO A 5 -12.15 -58.26 9.73
N THR A 6 -12.63 -57.10 9.23
CA THR A 6 -14.06 -56.67 9.08
C THR A 6 -14.06 -55.19 8.61
N LEU A 7 -14.82 -54.64 7.65
CA LEU A 7 -16.00 -54.94 6.79
C LEU A 7 -15.84 -53.96 5.56
N LEU A 8 -15.83 -54.30 4.25
CA LEU A 8 -16.89 -54.79 3.33
C LEU A 8 -18.21 -53.98 3.45
N VAL A 9 -18.85 -53.41 2.41
CA VAL A 9 -19.05 -53.73 0.97
C VAL A 9 -19.40 -52.37 0.28
N ALA A 10 -18.78 -51.88 -0.80
CA ALA A 10 -18.88 -52.23 -2.24
C ALA A 10 -20.34 -52.17 -2.78
N ALA A 11 -20.72 -51.88 -4.02
CA ALA A 11 -20.11 -51.62 -5.34
C ALA A 11 -21.26 -51.07 -6.24
N CYS A 12 -21.02 -50.25 -7.28
CA CYS A 12 -21.08 -50.63 -8.72
C CYS A 12 -22.49 -51.05 -9.22
N LEU A 13 -23.03 -50.72 -10.40
CA LEU A 13 -22.51 -50.33 -11.72
C LEU A 13 -23.74 -50.08 -12.65
N LEU A 14 -23.54 -49.27 -13.70
CA LEU A 14 -24.06 -49.40 -15.09
C LEU A 14 -25.50 -49.05 -15.52
N ALA A 15 -25.50 -48.17 -16.53
CA ALA A 15 -26.14 -48.26 -17.86
C ALA A 15 -27.65 -47.98 -18.04
N GLY A 16 -27.92 -46.97 -18.88
CA GLY A 16 -28.69 -47.15 -20.13
C GLY A 16 -30.17 -46.72 -20.16
N GLY A 17 -30.52 -45.89 -21.16
CA GLY A 17 -31.76 -46.08 -21.92
C GLY A 17 -32.82 -44.96 -21.93
N CYS A 18 -32.87 -44.22 -23.03
CA CYS A 18 -34.02 -43.65 -23.77
C CYS A 18 -35.41 -43.42 -23.13
N GLY A 19 -35.98 -42.23 -23.37
CA GLY A 19 -37.43 -41.99 -23.42
C GLY A 19 -37.82 -40.55 -23.79
N LYS A 20 -38.54 -40.36 -24.91
CA LYS A 20 -39.06 -39.09 -25.47
C LYS A 20 -40.36 -38.62 -24.79
N LYS A 21 -40.77 -37.37 -25.14
CA LYS A 21 -42.11 -36.70 -25.07
C LYS A 21 -42.38 -35.91 -23.77
N ASP A 22 -42.95 -34.69 -23.71
CA ASP A 22 -43.76 -33.85 -24.60
C ASP A 22 -43.62 -32.34 -24.25
N LYS A 23 -44.07 -31.45 -25.16
CA LYS A 23 -44.37 -29.98 -25.04
C LYS A 23 -45.34 -29.68 -23.87
N PRO A 24 -45.50 -28.43 -23.32
CA PRO A 24 -46.01 -27.23 -24.03
C PRO A 24 -45.56 -25.85 -23.42
N PRO A 25 -46.29 -24.70 -23.54
CA PRO A 25 -45.93 -23.51 -24.34
C PRO A 25 -45.70 -22.20 -23.51
N PRO A 26 -45.44 -21.02 -24.14
CA PRO A 26 -45.04 -19.80 -23.45
C PRO A 26 -46.21 -18.86 -23.15
N THR A 27 -46.11 -18.10 -22.06
CA THR A 27 -47.07 -17.04 -21.68
C THR A 27 -46.51 -15.65 -22.00
N GLU A 28 -47.13 -14.98 -22.96
CA GLU A 28 -47.03 -13.54 -23.21
C GLU A 28 -47.86 -12.75 -22.17
N ALA A 29 -47.27 -11.69 -21.60
CA ALA A 29 -47.98 -10.72 -20.79
C ALA A 29 -48.30 -9.47 -21.62
N LYS A 30 -49.59 -9.20 -21.82
CA LYS A 30 -50.12 -7.98 -22.44
C LYS A 30 -50.16 -6.83 -21.43
N ALA A 31 -49.64 -5.68 -21.85
CA ALA A 31 -49.83 -4.38 -21.23
C ALA A 31 -51.27 -3.88 -21.42
N LYS A 32 -51.82 -3.23 -20.39
CA LYS A 32 -52.99 -2.35 -20.50
C LYS A 32 -52.70 -1.04 -19.76
N THR A 33 -52.78 0.03 -20.54
CA THR A 33 -52.73 1.44 -20.20
C THR A 33 -54.02 1.86 -19.47
N GLN A 34 -53.92 2.66 -18.41
CA GLN A 34 -55.03 3.51 -17.94
C GLN A 34 -54.48 4.78 -17.29
N ALA A 35 -55.03 5.92 -17.74
CA ALA A 35 -54.72 7.28 -17.32
C ALA A 35 -55.34 7.61 -15.94
N PRO A 36 -54.81 8.58 -15.18
CA PRO A 36 -55.41 9.00 -13.93
C PRO A 36 -56.44 10.12 -14.13
N SER A 37 -57.63 9.89 -13.56
CA SER A 37 -58.71 10.87 -13.37
C SER A 37 -58.39 11.80 -12.19
N ALA A 38 -58.63 13.09 -12.39
CA ALA A 38 -58.72 14.07 -11.32
C ALA A 38 -59.98 13.86 -10.47
N ASN A 39 -59.90 14.18 -9.17
CA ASN A 39 -61.06 14.65 -8.42
C ASN A 39 -60.61 15.59 -7.26
N PRO A 40 -61.39 16.64 -6.93
CA PRO A 40 -60.95 17.75 -6.08
C PRO A 40 -61.47 17.67 -4.63
N GLY A 41 -60.79 18.41 -3.74
CA GLY A 41 -61.42 19.18 -2.66
C GLY A 41 -61.80 18.45 -1.36
N VAL A 42 -60.97 18.59 -0.33
CA VAL A 42 -61.40 18.65 1.08
C VAL A 42 -60.54 19.69 1.81
N PRO A 43 -61.11 20.70 2.50
CA PRO A 43 -60.35 21.67 3.29
C PRO A 43 -59.95 21.05 4.64
N ARG A 44 -58.67 21.18 5.02
CA ARG A 44 -58.19 20.83 6.37
C ARG A 44 -58.17 22.08 7.26
N GLU A 45 -58.85 22.00 8.39
CA GLU A 45 -58.76 22.94 9.50
C GLU A 45 -57.33 23.05 10.06
N PRO A 46 -56.91 24.21 10.58
CA PRO A 46 -55.62 24.39 11.21
C PRO A 46 -55.62 23.83 12.65
N LEU A 47 -54.64 22.99 12.95
CA LEU A 47 -54.34 22.56 14.33
C LEU A 47 -53.79 23.75 15.16
N PRO A 48 -54.10 23.82 16.47
CA PRO A 48 -53.62 24.86 17.36
C PRO A 48 -52.10 24.76 17.61
N PRO A 49 -51.41 25.88 17.92
CA PRO A 49 -49.98 25.90 18.15
C PRO A 49 -49.61 25.20 19.47
N VAL A 50 -48.63 24.31 19.38
CA VAL A 50 -47.96 23.69 20.53
C VAL A 50 -47.04 24.75 21.18
N PRO A 51 -47.03 24.92 22.51
CA PRO A 51 -46.16 25.88 23.17
C PRO A 51 -44.69 25.46 23.04
N VAL A 52 -43.88 26.34 22.45
CA VAL A 52 -42.43 26.20 22.36
C VAL A 52 -41.83 26.55 23.72
N ALA A 53 -41.20 25.59 24.37
CA ALA A 53 -40.35 25.83 25.53
C ALA A 53 -39.14 26.68 25.12
N GLU A 54 -38.94 27.81 25.81
CA GLU A 54 -37.77 28.68 25.65
C GLU A 54 -36.48 27.91 25.99
N ALA A 55 -35.79 27.44 24.96
CA ALA A 55 -34.42 26.98 25.08
C ALA A 55 -33.51 28.21 25.13
N ASN A 56 -32.80 28.37 26.24
CA ASN A 56 -31.71 29.33 26.43
C ASN A 56 -30.67 29.20 25.29
N THR A 57 -30.75 30.09 24.29
CA THR A 57 -29.76 30.20 23.22
C THR A 57 -28.70 31.24 23.59
N THR A 58 -27.71 30.86 24.40
CA THR A 58 -26.41 31.51 24.33
C THR A 58 -25.74 31.04 23.04
N LYS A 59 -25.82 31.86 21.99
CA LYS A 59 -25.15 31.64 20.71
C LYS A 59 -23.65 31.46 21.00
N PRO A 60 -23.05 30.28 20.76
CA PRO A 60 -21.64 30.08 21.03
C PRO A 60 -20.82 31.07 20.19
N ALA A 61 -19.83 31.69 20.81
CA ALA A 61 -18.94 32.63 20.15
C ALA A 61 -18.39 31.99 18.86
N PRO A 62 -18.32 32.73 17.73
CA PRO A 62 -17.79 32.20 16.50
C PRO A 62 -16.35 31.70 16.74
N PRO A 63 -15.98 30.53 16.20
CA PRO A 63 -14.63 30.02 16.36
C PRO A 63 -13.62 31.03 15.77
N PRO A 64 -12.44 31.17 16.38
CA PRO A 64 -11.42 32.10 15.89
C PRO A 64 -11.03 31.79 14.43
N PRO A 65 -10.65 32.81 13.64
CA PRO A 65 -10.22 32.62 12.26
C PRO A 65 -9.03 31.64 12.16
N ILE A 66 -8.93 30.91 11.05
CA ILE A 66 -7.92 29.85 10.81
C ILE A 66 -6.50 30.42 10.57
N THR A 67 -6.25 31.69 10.87
CA THR A 67 -4.95 32.32 10.63
C THR A 67 -3.96 31.95 11.73
N SER A 68 -3.00 31.08 11.39
CA SER A 68 -1.82 30.81 12.21
C SER A 68 -0.79 31.92 12.02
N SER A 69 -0.15 32.39 13.09
CA SER A 69 1.02 33.26 13.01
C SER A 69 2.33 32.48 12.74
N LEU A 70 2.29 31.14 12.81
CA LEU A 70 3.46 30.30 12.59
C LEU A 70 3.89 30.27 11.11
N PRO A 71 5.19 30.11 10.82
CA PRO A 71 5.66 29.83 9.47
C PRO A 71 5.00 28.58 8.88
N LEU A 72 4.67 28.62 7.59
CA LEU A 72 3.97 27.54 6.89
C LEU A 72 4.60 26.13 7.08
N PRO A 73 5.95 25.96 7.11
CA PRO A 73 6.55 24.65 7.36
C PRO A 73 6.26 24.10 8.77
N GLU A 74 6.29 24.97 9.79
CA GLU A 74 5.99 24.57 11.17
C GLU A 74 4.52 24.24 11.33
N GLN A 75 3.65 25.03 10.70
CA GLN A 75 2.22 24.76 10.67
C GLN A 75 1.93 23.40 10.02
N ALA A 76 2.49 23.12 8.83
CA ALA A 76 2.31 21.83 8.14
C ALA A 76 2.80 20.66 9.00
N ARG A 77 3.91 20.83 9.73
CA ARG A 77 4.44 19.83 10.68
C ARG A 77 3.49 19.56 11.84
N ARG A 78 2.92 20.60 12.46
CA ARG A 78 1.92 20.45 13.54
C ARG A 78 0.64 19.78 13.06
N GLU A 79 0.16 20.13 11.86
CA GLU A 79 -1.00 19.50 11.23
C GLU A 79 -0.76 18.01 10.93
N MET A 80 0.43 17.67 10.42
CA MET A 80 0.84 16.28 10.22
C MET A 80 0.93 15.51 11.53
N LEU A 81 1.47 16.12 12.58
CA LEU A 81 1.54 15.50 13.91
C LEU A 81 0.13 15.24 14.48
N ALA A 82 -0.82 16.16 14.28
CA ALA A 82 -2.22 15.95 14.64
C ALA A 82 -2.86 14.80 13.86
N SER A 83 -2.59 14.68 12.54
CA SER A 83 -3.02 13.53 11.74
C SER A 83 -2.42 12.21 12.24
N TYR A 84 -1.13 12.20 12.58
CA TYR A 84 -0.45 11.02 13.11
C TYR A 84 -1.04 10.57 14.44
N PHE A 85 -1.30 11.54 15.33
CA PHE A 85 -1.93 11.28 16.62
C PHE A 85 -3.32 10.67 16.47
N TYR A 86 -4.17 11.22 15.59
CA TYR A 86 -5.50 10.65 15.30
C TYR A 86 -5.45 9.21 14.78
N ASN A 87 -4.43 8.88 13.98
CA ASN A 87 -4.26 7.54 13.41
C ASN A 87 -3.38 6.61 14.29
N CYS A 88 -3.06 7.02 15.53
CA CYS A 88 -2.23 6.26 16.47
C CYS A 88 -0.83 5.91 15.93
N VAL A 89 -0.23 6.78 15.12
CA VAL A 89 1.10 6.56 14.56
C VAL A 89 2.15 7.36 15.31
N ASN A 90 3.15 6.63 15.80
CA ASN A 90 4.31 7.25 16.43
C ASN A 90 5.35 7.59 15.36
N PRO A 91 5.57 8.89 15.04
CA PRO A 91 6.52 9.29 14.00
C PRO A 91 7.96 8.82 14.28
N ALA A 92 8.34 8.64 15.55
CA ALA A 92 9.68 8.18 15.92
C ALA A 92 9.92 6.68 15.62
N LYS A 93 8.85 5.91 15.38
CA LYS A 93 8.93 4.49 15.00
C LYS A 93 8.84 4.27 13.48
N VAL A 94 8.51 5.31 12.72
CA VAL A 94 8.42 5.24 11.26
C VAL A 94 9.77 5.62 10.69
N ALA A 95 10.33 4.76 9.84
CA ALA A 95 11.60 5.05 9.18
C ALA A 95 11.48 6.36 8.38
N GLY A 96 12.45 7.26 8.55
CA GLY A 96 12.62 8.42 7.70
C GLY A 96 12.95 8.05 6.26
N GLU A 97 13.06 9.06 5.39
CA GLU A 97 13.38 8.84 3.99
C GLU A 97 14.88 8.83 3.76
N ASP A 98 15.34 7.77 3.10
CA ASP A 98 16.65 7.73 2.44
C ASP A 98 16.50 8.36 1.05
N LEU A 99 16.91 9.61 0.93
CA LEU A 99 16.81 10.38 -0.29
C LEU A 99 17.98 10.08 -1.24
N THR A 100 19.09 9.55 -0.72
CA THR A 100 20.31 9.28 -1.49
C THR A 100 20.48 7.82 -1.92
N GLY A 101 19.77 6.89 -1.29
CA GLY A 101 19.87 5.45 -1.51
C GLY A 101 21.06 4.80 -0.81
N ASP A 102 21.69 5.46 0.17
CA ASP A 102 22.86 4.96 0.89
C ASP A 102 22.53 4.11 2.13
N GLY A 103 21.23 3.87 2.38
CA GLY A 103 20.69 3.15 3.52
C GLY A 103 20.55 4.00 4.78
N ARG A 104 20.85 5.30 4.75
CA ARG A 104 20.70 6.23 5.89
C ARG A 104 19.52 7.16 5.68
N GLN A 105 18.87 7.53 6.78
CA GLN A 105 17.75 8.47 6.74
C GLN A 105 18.28 9.90 6.64
N ASP A 106 17.96 10.59 5.55
CA ASP A 106 18.34 11.98 5.32
C ASP A 106 17.38 12.97 5.99
N ILE A 107 16.11 12.57 6.12
CA ILE A 107 15.03 13.37 6.70
C ILE A 107 14.10 12.48 7.52
N GLY A 108 13.72 12.95 8.71
CA GLY A 108 12.73 12.27 9.54
C GLY A 108 11.38 12.22 8.83
N ARG A 109 10.62 11.12 9.04
CA ARG A 109 9.37 10.88 8.30
C ARG A 109 8.35 12.01 8.44
N LEU A 110 8.17 12.53 9.66
CA LEU A 110 7.25 13.64 9.92
C LEU A 110 7.57 14.88 9.09
N ASP A 111 8.85 15.24 9.00
CA ASP A 111 9.28 16.44 8.27
C ASP A 111 9.13 16.24 6.76
N PHE A 112 9.40 15.03 6.26
CA PHE A 112 9.15 14.67 4.88
C PHE A 112 7.67 14.77 4.50
N ASP A 113 6.78 14.15 5.29
CA ASP A 113 5.35 14.19 5.01
C ASP A 113 4.77 15.62 5.15
N ALA A 114 5.34 16.46 6.02
CA ALA A 114 4.97 17.87 6.13
C ALA A 114 5.32 18.66 4.85
N GLU A 115 6.50 18.42 4.26
CA GLU A 115 6.92 19.03 3.00
C GLU A 115 6.06 18.56 1.81
N VAL A 116 5.70 17.27 1.80
CA VAL A 116 4.74 16.69 0.85
C VAL A 116 3.38 17.39 0.98
N ARG A 117 2.85 17.50 2.20
CA ARG A 117 1.58 18.18 2.48
C ARG A 117 1.59 19.62 2.00
N GLN A 118 2.68 20.35 2.27
CA GLN A 118 2.82 21.74 1.83
C GLN A 118 2.79 21.88 0.29
N ARG A 119 3.32 20.91 -0.45
CA ARG A 119 3.18 20.90 -1.92
C ARG A 119 1.75 20.71 -2.36
N PHE A 120 1.04 19.74 -1.77
CA PHE A 120 -0.38 19.58 -2.07
C PHE A 120 -1.17 20.84 -1.77
N LEU A 121 -0.91 21.50 -0.63
CA LEU A 121 -1.62 22.72 -0.25
C LEU A 121 -1.39 23.88 -1.22
N ARG A 122 -0.18 24.01 -1.77
CA ARG A 122 0.07 25.00 -2.84
C ARG A 122 -0.84 24.75 -4.05
N HIS A 123 -1.00 23.50 -4.47
CA HIS A 123 -1.93 23.15 -5.55
C HIS A 123 -3.40 23.37 -5.17
N THR A 124 -3.82 23.06 -3.93
CA THR A 124 -5.19 23.36 -3.48
C THR A 124 -5.46 24.85 -3.54
N HIS A 125 -4.53 25.69 -3.06
CA HIS A 125 -4.66 27.15 -3.09
C HIS A 125 -4.70 27.70 -4.51
N ALA A 126 -3.83 27.22 -5.38
CA ALA A 126 -3.78 27.68 -6.77
C ALA A 126 -5.07 27.31 -7.53
N LEU A 127 -5.73 26.21 -7.15
CA LEU A 127 -7.05 25.85 -7.65
C LEU A 127 -8.19 26.57 -6.90
N GLY A 128 -7.95 27.32 -5.82
CA GLY A 128 -9.02 27.93 -5.02
C GLY A 128 -9.85 26.90 -4.24
N ILE A 129 -9.27 25.76 -3.86
CA ILE A 129 -9.91 24.73 -3.06
C ILE A 129 -9.77 25.10 -1.57
N GLY A 130 -10.90 25.31 -0.90
CA GLY A 130 -11.00 25.55 0.53
C GLY A 130 -12.46 25.53 0.98
N PHE A 131 -12.71 25.22 2.25
CA PHE A 131 -14.06 24.90 2.73
C PHE A 131 -14.53 25.82 3.85
N SER A 132 -15.84 25.93 4.02
CA SER A 132 -16.36 26.65 5.19
C SER A 132 -16.12 25.87 6.48
N GLN A 133 -16.16 26.59 7.59
CA GLN A 133 -16.10 26.00 8.92
C GLN A 133 -17.22 24.98 9.17
N THR A 134 -18.39 25.18 8.57
CA THR A 134 -19.53 24.26 8.70
C THR A 134 -19.19 22.91 8.09
N THR A 135 -18.61 22.89 6.89
CA THR A 135 -18.19 21.66 6.20
C THR A 135 -17.05 20.97 6.96
N VAL A 136 -16.05 21.72 7.43
CA VAL A 136 -14.95 21.16 8.21
C VAL A 136 -15.47 20.56 9.52
N THR A 137 -16.37 21.25 10.21
CA THR A 137 -16.97 20.76 11.47
C THR A 137 -17.77 19.49 11.24
N ARG A 138 -18.60 19.43 10.19
CA ARG A 138 -19.33 18.22 9.81
C ARG A 138 -18.37 17.06 9.51
N LYS A 139 -17.25 17.34 8.83
CA LYS A 139 -16.23 16.33 8.57
C LYS A 139 -15.56 15.86 9.85
N MET A 140 -15.21 16.75 10.77
CA MET A 140 -14.69 16.40 12.10
C MET A 140 -15.67 15.50 12.85
N GLN A 141 -16.96 15.85 12.90
CA GLN A 141 -18.00 15.04 13.54
C GLN A 141 -18.09 13.64 12.93
N SER A 142 -17.97 13.52 11.60
CA SER A 142 -17.96 12.22 10.90
C SER A 142 -16.79 11.31 11.28
N LEU A 143 -15.70 11.85 11.86
CA LEU A 143 -14.55 11.10 12.33
C LEU A 143 -14.73 10.51 13.74
N PHE A 144 -15.75 10.96 14.47
CA PHE A 144 -16.08 10.53 15.83
C PHE A 144 -17.51 10.00 15.89
N VAL A 145 -17.90 9.13 14.95
CA VAL A 145 -19.20 8.45 14.98
C VAL A 145 -19.06 7.05 15.57
N ASN A 146 -20.08 6.59 16.30
CA ASN A 146 -20.14 5.20 16.76
C ASN A 146 -20.50 4.24 15.59
N THR A 147 -20.63 2.95 15.88
CA THR A 147 -21.01 1.93 14.88
C THR A 147 -22.36 2.16 14.22
N ASN A 148 -23.22 2.98 14.82
CA ASN A 148 -24.54 3.34 14.31
C ASN A 148 -24.52 4.66 13.53
N GLY A 149 -23.35 5.27 13.31
CA GLY A 149 -23.19 6.54 12.60
C GLY A 149 -23.55 7.78 13.43
N VAL A 150 -23.79 7.65 14.73
CA VAL A 150 -24.13 8.77 15.62
C VAL A 150 -22.86 9.41 16.16
N HIS A 151 -22.73 10.73 15.99
CA HIS A 151 -21.61 11.53 16.50
C HIS A 151 -21.47 11.41 18.03
N GLN A 152 -20.24 11.24 18.49
CA GLN A 152 -19.84 11.07 19.89
C GLN A 152 -19.04 12.32 20.33
N PRO A 153 -19.72 13.36 20.86
CA PRO A 153 -19.05 14.60 21.25
C PRO A 153 -18.06 14.40 22.41
N ALA A 154 -18.34 13.47 23.33
CA ALA A 154 -17.44 13.15 24.44
C ALA A 154 -16.09 12.63 23.94
N LEU A 155 -16.10 11.68 23.00
CA LEU A 155 -14.88 11.12 22.41
C LEU A 155 -14.07 12.18 21.66
N GLN A 156 -14.76 13.10 20.96
CA GLN A 156 -14.08 14.22 20.31
C GLN A 156 -13.42 15.16 21.33
N GLN A 157 -14.10 15.49 22.43
CA GLN A 157 -13.56 16.34 23.49
C GLN A 157 -12.35 15.68 24.19
N GLU A 158 -12.44 14.39 24.48
CA GLU A 158 -11.32 13.60 25.02
C GLU A 158 -10.11 13.61 24.09
N PHE A 159 -10.35 13.41 22.78
CA PHE A 159 -9.29 13.51 21.78
C PHE A 159 -8.65 14.91 21.74
N GLU A 160 -9.47 15.97 21.71
CA GLU A 160 -9.00 17.35 21.70
C GLU A 160 -8.24 17.73 22.98
N ALA A 161 -8.61 17.13 24.13
CA ALA A 161 -7.86 17.28 25.38
C ALA A 161 -6.50 16.58 25.29
N ALA A 162 -6.44 15.36 24.77
CA ALA A 162 -5.22 14.57 24.62
C ALA A 162 -4.20 15.18 23.63
N LEU A 163 -4.65 16.03 22.69
CA LEU A 163 -3.74 16.79 21.82
C LEU A 163 -2.78 17.69 22.62
N LYS A 164 -3.22 18.22 23.77
CA LYS A 164 -2.41 19.11 24.60
C LYS A 164 -1.15 18.42 25.12
N ASP A 165 -1.23 17.12 25.41
CA ASP A 165 -0.10 16.30 25.86
C ASP A 165 1.00 16.20 24.78
N GLN A 166 0.66 16.46 23.52
CA GLN A 166 1.58 16.49 22.39
C GLN A 166 1.97 17.92 21.97
N ASN A 167 1.70 18.93 22.80
CA ASN A 167 1.84 20.36 22.47
C ASN A 167 1.02 20.79 21.24
N LEU A 168 -0.09 20.09 20.94
CA LEU A 168 -1.01 20.40 19.86
C LEU A 168 -2.29 21.05 20.39
N THR A 169 -3.00 21.75 19.50
CA THR A 169 -4.25 22.43 19.82
C THR A 169 -5.41 21.88 18.98
N ALA A 170 -6.64 22.08 19.44
CA ALA A 170 -7.84 21.79 18.64
C ALA A 170 -7.85 22.57 17.30
N ALA A 171 -7.18 23.73 17.25
CA ALA A 171 -7.02 24.49 16.02
C ALA A 171 -6.05 23.81 15.03
N ASP A 172 -4.97 23.19 15.51
CA ASP A 172 -4.07 22.37 14.66
C ASP A 172 -4.82 21.20 14.05
N TRP A 173 -5.64 20.51 14.87
CA TRP A 173 -6.48 19.41 14.39
C TRP A 173 -7.50 19.86 13.35
N ARG A 174 -8.25 20.93 13.62
CA ARG A 174 -9.22 21.48 12.67
C ARG A 174 -8.58 21.87 11.34
N ARG A 175 -7.42 22.55 11.38
CA ARG A 175 -6.63 22.86 10.18
C ARG A 175 -6.23 21.61 9.42
N SER A 176 -5.78 20.59 10.14
CA SER A 176 -5.43 19.32 9.54
C SER A 176 -6.63 18.68 8.81
N VAL A 177 -7.81 18.65 9.43
CA VAL A 177 -9.03 18.11 8.79
C VAL A 177 -9.45 18.94 7.57
N HIS A 178 -9.36 20.28 7.64
CA HIS A 178 -9.62 21.16 6.49
C HIS A 178 -8.67 20.83 5.32
N ASN A 179 -7.39 20.72 5.61
CA ASN A 179 -6.35 20.46 4.62
C ASN A 179 -6.47 19.06 4.02
N ASP A 180 -6.81 18.05 4.81
CA ASP A 180 -7.08 16.70 4.30
C ASP A 180 -8.28 16.69 3.35
N LEU A 181 -9.33 17.46 3.65
CA LEU A 181 -10.48 17.60 2.75
C LEU A 181 -10.08 18.27 1.43
N ALA A 182 -9.23 19.30 1.48
CA ALA A 182 -8.72 19.99 0.30
C ALA A 182 -7.85 19.09 -0.57
N ILE A 183 -6.96 18.32 0.05
CA ILE A 183 -6.09 17.36 -0.64
C ILE A 183 -6.92 16.24 -1.31
N ARG A 184 -7.95 15.70 -0.62
CA ARG A 184 -8.86 14.72 -1.25
C ARG A 184 -9.61 15.31 -2.43
N HIS A 185 -10.10 16.54 -2.32
CA HIS A 185 -10.77 17.21 -3.45
C HIS A 185 -9.80 17.46 -4.61
N LEU A 186 -8.57 17.88 -4.33
CA LEU A 186 -7.49 18.03 -5.32
C LEU A 186 -7.20 16.71 -6.05
N ASN A 187 -7.04 15.61 -5.32
CA ASN A 187 -6.82 14.28 -5.90
C ASN A 187 -7.98 13.85 -6.78
N ARG A 188 -9.23 14.16 -6.39
CA ARG A 188 -10.40 13.87 -7.23
C ARG A 188 -10.37 14.66 -8.53
N VAL A 189 -10.02 15.95 -8.49
CA VAL A 189 -9.95 16.83 -9.68
C VAL A 189 -8.83 16.40 -10.62
N HIS A 190 -7.60 16.21 -10.12
CA HIS A 190 -6.50 15.74 -10.97
C HIS A 190 -6.70 14.29 -11.43
N GLY A 191 -7.36 13.46 -10.61
CA GLY A 191 -7.71 12.08 -10.93
C GLY A 191 -8.64 11.94 -12.14
N LEU A 192 -9.43 12.97 -12.48
CA LEU A 192 -10.27 12.99 -13.69
C LEU A 192 -9.47 12.77 -14.97
N THR A 193 -8.20 13.19 -15.00
CA THR A 193 -7.32 12.96 -16.16
C THR A 193 -7.13 11.48 -16.47
N GLY A 194 -7.19 10.62 -15.45
CA GLY A 194 -7.13 9.18 -15.64
C GLY A 194 -8.40 8.58 -16.24
N GLY A 195 -9.53 9.28 -16.11
CA GLY A 195 -10.81 8.91 -16.73
C GLY A 195 -10.86 9.20 -18.23
N PHE A 196 -10.17 10.24 -18.70
CA PHE A 196 -10.07 10.56 -20.13
C PHE A 196 -9.09 9.65 -20.87
N MET A 197 -9.41 8.36 -20.91
CA MET A 197 -8.66 7.35 -21.65
C MET A 197 -9.21 7.22 -23.09
N PRO A 198 -8.37 7.43 -24.14
CA PRO A 198 -8.79 7.24 -25.53
C PRO A 198 -9.28 5.81 -25.79
N ALA A 199 -10.43 5.65 -26.46
CA ALA A 199 -10.96 4.32 -26.74
C ALA A 199 -9.99 3.48 -27.59
N ARG A 200 -9.22 4.11 -28.49
CA ARG A 200 -8.19 3.43 -29.28
C ARG A 200 -7.16 2.72 -28.39
N VAL A 201 -6.67 3.40 -27.36
CA VAL A 201 -5.65 2.85 -26.46
C VAL A 201 -6.23 1.63 -25.72
N SER A 202 -7.45 1.77 -25.21
CA SER A 202 -8.16 0.68 -24.55
C SER A 202 -8.45 -0.50 -25.48
N ARG A 203 -8.74 -0.28 -26.78
CA ARG A 203 -8.91 -1.35 -27.77
C ARG A 203 -7.62 -2.11 -28.04
N HIS A 204 -6.50 -1.41 -28.20
CA HIS A 204 -5.19 -2.06 -28.35
C HIS A 204 -4.80 -2.83 -27.09
N TYR A 205 -5.12 -2.29 -25.92
CA TYR A 205 -4.90 -3.03 -24.68
C TYR A 205 -5.82 -4.24 -24.54
N TYR A 206 -7.11 -4.12 -24.89
CA TYR A 206 -8.03 -5.26 -24.96
C TYR A 206 -7.48 -6.36 -25.88
N ALA A 207 -6.93 -5.95 -27.04
CA ALA A 207 -6.30 -6.84 -28.00
C ALA A 207 -4.96 -7.45 -27.51
N LEU A 208 -4.40 -6.98 -26.39
CA LEU A 208 -3.25 -7.62 -25.73
C LEU A 208 -3.74 -8.51 -24.60
N ASP A 209 -4.64 -7.97 -23.78
CA ASP A 209 -5.24 -8.60 -22.61
C ASP A 209 -5.94 -9.91 -22.99
N ARG A 210 -6.58 -9.96 -24.16
CA ARG A 210 -7.32 -11.12 -24.70
C ARG A 210 -6.57 -11.89 -25.79
N GLU A 211 -5.30 -11.60 -25.99
CA GLU A 211 -4.44 -12.43 -26.83
C GLU A 211 -4.33 -13.82 -26.19
N LEU A 212 -4.45 -14.87 -27.00
CA LEU A 212 -4.43 -16.24 -26.50
C LEU A 212 -3.04 -16.82 -26.70
N PHE A 213 -2.52 -17.50 -25.68
CA PHE A 213 -1.17 -18.06 -25.67
C PHE A 213 -1.22 -19.57 -25.50
N ASP A 214 -0.52 -20.29 -26.38
CA ASP A 214 -0.16 -21.69 -26.15
C ASP A 214 1.28 -21.72 -25.62
N ALA A 215 1.48 -22.36 -24.47
CA ALA A 215 2.79 -22.48 -23.85
C ALA A 215 2.97 -23.84 -23.18
N ASP A 216 4.23 -24.20 -22.97
CA ASP A 216 4.63 -25.36 -22.17
C ASP A 216 5.57 -24.94 -21.06
N LEU A 217 5.63 -25.76 -20.03
CA LEU A 217 6.57 -25.62 -18.93
C LEU A 217 7.49 -26.82 -18.83
N VAL A 218 8.75 -26.58 -18.55
CA VAL A 218 9.66 -27.57 -17.97
C VAL A 218 9.75 -27.28 -16.48
N VAL A 219 9.19 -28.17 -15.65
CA VAL A 219 9.08 -27.93 -14.20
C VAL A 219 10.18 -28.66 -13.43
N PHE A 220 10.91 -27.91 -12.62
CA PHE A 220 11.90 -28.40 -11.67
C PHE A 220 11.29 -28.35 -10.27
N ALA A 221 10.42 -29.31 -9.95
CA ALA A 221 9.82 -29.42 -8.63
C ALA A 221 10.77 -30.08 -7.64
N ALA A 222 10.89 -29.55 -6.42
CA ALA A 222 11.72 -30.11 -5.35
C ALA A 222 11.43 -31.60 -5.10
N THR A 223 10.16 -32.00 -5.20
CA THR A 223 9.71 -33.40 -5.05
C THR A 223 10.42 -34.38 -5.99
N ASN A 224 10.83 -33.94 -7.19
CA ASN A 224 11.55 -34.76 -8.17
C ASN A 224 13.00 -35.04 -7.75
N PHE A 225 13.55 -34.26 -6.81
CA PHE A 225 14.94 -34.33 -6.38
C PHE A 225 15.11 -34.96 -4.99
N VAL A 226 14.03 -35.30 -4.28
CA VAL A 226 14.09 -35.89 -2.93
C VAL A 226 14.95 -37.16 -2.90
N ARG A 227 14.86 -38.02 -3.93
CA ARG A 227 15.66 -39.25 -4.04
C ARG A 227 17.15 -39.01 -4.29
N GLN A 228 17.53 -37.80 -4.73
CA GLN A 228 18.92 -37.41 -4.99
C GLN A 228 19.57 -36.76 -3.77
N VAL A 229 18.80 -36.44 -2.72
CA VAL A 229 19.34 -35.85 -1.50
C VAL A 229 20.10 -36.94 -0.72
N PRO A 230 21.40 -36.76 -0.44
CA PRO A 230 22.16 -37.74 0.33
C PRO A 230 21.69 -37.73 1.78
N ASP A 231 21.08 -38.83 2.22
CA ASP A 231 20.57 -39.02 3.58
C ASP A 231 21.65 -39.57 4.51
N THR A 232 22.81 -38.91 4.51
CA THR A 232 23.97 -39.34 5.32
C THR A 232 24.01 -38.58 6.64
N VAL A 233 24.41 -39.25 7.72
CA VAL A 233 24.55 -38.62 9.06
C VAL A 233 25.46 -37.37 9.03
N PRO A 234 26.60 -37.34 8.30
CA PRO A 234 27.42 -36.14 8.20
C PRO A 234 26.69 -34.95 7.55
N ALA A 235 25.94 -35.19 6.46
CA ALA A 235 25.20 -34.13 5.76
C ALA A 235 24.06 -33.57 6.63
N LEU A 236 23.32 -34.45 7.30
CA LEU A 236 22.26 -34.05 8.23
C LEU A 236 22.83 -33.27 9.42
N ASN A 237 23.98 -33.68 9.95
CA ASN A 237 24.65 -32.95 11.02
C ASN A 237 25.13 -31.57 10.55
N ALA A 238 25.71 -31.46 9.35
CA ALA A 238 26.10 -30.17 8.79
C ALA A 238 24.89 -29.23 8.60
N PHE A 239 23.77 -29.75 8.08
CA PHE A 239 22.52 -29.02 7.95
C PHE A 239 21.98 -28.55 9.30
N TYR A 240 21.94 -29.45 10.28
CA TYR A 240 21.49 -29.16 11.64
C TYR A 240 22.32 -28.06 12.32
N GLN A 241 23.65 -28.09 12.15
CA GLN A 241 24.56 -27.06 12.67
C GLN A 241 24.40 -25.72 11.94
N LYS A 242 24.29 -25.74 10.60
CA LYS A 242 24.05 -24.53 9.79
C LYS A 242 22.75 -23.83 10.19
N ASN A 243 21.74 -24.62 10.52
CA ASN A 243 20.41 -24.14 10.94
C ASN A 243 20.22 -24.20 12.47
N ALA A 244 21.30 -24.09 13.25
CA ALA A 244 21.24 -24.26 14.71
C ALA A 244 20.22 -23.34 15.39
N GLN A 245 20.01 -22.12 14.89
CA GLN A 245 19.01 -21.20 15.45
C GLN A 245 17.57 -21.71 15.31
N ARG A 246 17.25 -22.45 14.23
CA ARG A 246 15.91 -23.01 13.99
C ARG A 246 15.62 -24.19 14.92
N TYR A 247 16.63 -24.97 15.26
CA TYR A 247 16.49 -26.16 16.11
C TYR A 247 16.94 -25.96 17.55
N ARG A 248 17.38 -24.76 17.90
CA ARG A 248 17.72 -24.42 19.27
C ARG A 248 16.45 -24.55 20.11
N GLN A 249 16.54 -25.36 21.16
CA GLN A 249 15.43 -25.43 22.11
C GLN A 249 15.26 -24.04 22.74
N PRO A 250 14.02 -23.57 22.91
CA PRO A 250 13.78 -22.32 23.61
C PRO A 250 14.48 -22.33 24.97
N ASP A 251 15.05 -21.20 25.37
CA ASP A 251 15.64 -21.06 26.69
C ASP A 251 14.58 -21.37 27.76
N LEU A 252 15.01 -21.97 28.87
CA LEU A 252 14.13 -22.16 30.02
C LEU A 252 13.96 -20.81 30.71
N LEU A 253 12.73 -20.37 30.81
CA LEU A 253 12.38 -19.12 31.47
C LEU A 253 11.88 -19.47 32.88
N ASP A 254 12.56 -18.96 33.89
CA ASP A 254 12.03 -18.94 35.25
C ASP A 254 11.16 -17.69 35.38
N ILE A 255 9.85 -17.89 35.39
CA ILE A 255 8.85 -16.82 35.33
C ILE A 255 8.13 -16.76 36.67
N VAL A 256 7.92 -15.56 37.17
CA VAL A 256 6.92 -15.31 38.22
C VAL A 256 5.76 -14.57 37.59
N HIS A 257 4.55 -15.05 37.85
CA HIS A 257 3.36 -14.34 37.44
C HIS A 257 2.32 -14.28 38.56
N VAL A 258 1.55 -13.20 38.54
CA VAL A 258 0.44 -12.94 39.47
C VAL A 258 -0.84 -12.74 38.66
N PRO A 259 -1.79 -13.68 38.71
CA PRO A 259 -3.05 -13.58 37.96
C PRO A 259 -4.04 -12.66 38.69
N LEU A 260 -4.26 -11.46 38.17
CA LEU A 260 -5.31 -10.53 38.62
C LEU A 260 -6.64 -10.93 37.97
N ARG A 261 -7.38 -11.84 38.62
CA ARG A 261 -8.66 -12.34 38.12
C ARG A 261 -9.70 -11.23 38.02
N PHE A 262 -10.39 -11.16 36.88
CA PHE A 262 -11.44 -10.15 36.67
C PHE A 262 -12.56 -10.27 37.72
N SER A 263 -12.90 -11.48 38.15
CA SER A 263 -13.95 -11.75 39.15
C SER A 263 -13.62 -11.31 40.58
N VAL A 264 -12.34 -11.15 40.90
CA VAL A 264 -11.90 -10.70 42.24
C VAL A 264 -11.90 -9.17 42.29
N LEU A 265 -11.54 -8.52 41.19
CA LEU A 265 -11.42 -7.06 41.10
C LEU A 265 -12.74 -6.38 40.70
N ASP A 266 -13.63 -7.12 40.06
CA ASP A 266 -14.98 -6.68 39.72
C ASP A 266 -15.98 -7.81 40.05
N PRO A 267 -16.62 -7.76 41.23
CA PRO A 267 -17.56 -8.80 41.67
C PRO A 267 -18.76 -8.97 40.75
N SER A 268 -19.06 -7.98 39.90
CA SER A 268 -20.12 -8.04 38.88
C SER A 268 -19.80 -9.02 37.73
N VAL A 269 -18.56 -9.50 37.65
CA VAL A 269 -18.06 -10.47 36.65
C VAL A 269 -18.45 -11.93 36.99
N LYS A 270 -19.23 -12.16 38.05
CA LYS A 270 -19.88 -13.46 38.23
C LYS A 270 -20.92 -13.63 37.11
N THR A 271 -20.58 -14.50 36.14
CA THR A 271 -21.40 -14.94 34.99
C THR A 271 -21.68 -13.91 33.88
N GLY A 272 -20.66 -13.66 33.04
CA GLY A 272 -20.81 -12.96 31.74
C GLY A 272 -20.57 -13.84 30.51
N GLY A 273 -20.64 -15.17 30.64
CA GLY A 273 -20.24 -16.10 29.58
C GLY A 273 -21.05 -15.99 28.29
N THR A 274 -22.34 -15.67 28.36
CA THR A 274 -23.23 -15.65 27.18
C THR A 274 -23.18 -14.34 26.41
N GLU A 275 -23.20 -13.19 27.09
CA GLU A 275 -23.23 -11.88 26.43
C GLU A 275 -21.89 -11.49 25.81
N LEU A 276 -20.77 -11.78 26.48
CA LEU A 276 -19.43 -11.59 25.91
C LEU A 276 -19.21 -12.50 24.70
N ASN A 277 -19.66 -13.77 24.76
CA ASN A 277 -19.56 -14.68 23.62
C ASN A 277 -20.37 -14.20 22.42
N ARG A 278 -21.56 -13.63 22.65
CA ARG A 278 -22.41 -13.07 21.60
C ARG A 278 -21.71 -11.91 20.89
N GLU A 279 -21.15 -10.97 21.64
CA GLU A 279 -20.42 -9.82 21.08
C GLU A 279 -19.15 -10.25 20.32
N VAL A 280 -18.40 -11.22 20.86
CA VAL A 280 -17.22 -11.80 20.18
C VAL A 280 -17.60 -12.38 18.82
N GLU A 281 -18.72 -13.10 18.75
CA GLU A 281 -19.24 -13.65 17.49
C GLU A 281 -19.71 -12.57 16.51
N GLU A 282 -20.37 -11.52 17.00
CA GLU A 282 -20.82 -10.40 16.17
C GLU A 282 -19.64 -9.64 15.56
N ILE A 283 -18.60 -9.33 16.35
CA ILE A 283 -17.38 -8.67 15.87
C ILE A 283 -16.62 -9.58 14.90
N TYR A 284 -16.51 -10.88 15.20
CA TYR A 284 -15.85 -11.83 14.30
C TYR A 284 -16.56 -11.94 12.96
N LYS A 285 -17.90 -12.06 12.95
CA LYS A 285 -18.70 -12.11 11.71
C LYS A 285 -18.52 -10.84 10.87
N LYS A 286 -18.52 -9.67 11.51
CA LYS A 286 -18.35 -8.37 10.84
C LYS A 286 -16.96 -8.22 10.21
N ASN A 287 -15.94 -8.77 10.85
CA ASN A 287 -14.53 -8.59 10.46
C ASN A 287 -13.87 -9.87 9.93
N LYS A 288 -14.65 -10.87 9.48
CA LYS A 288 -14.14 -12.20 9.08
C LYS A 288 -12.98 -12.13 8.08
N ASN A 289 -13.05 -11.21 7.12
CA ASN A 289 -12.04 -11.06 6.06
C ASN A 289 -10.75 -10.37 6.53
N ALA A 290 -10.73 -9.79 7.73
CA ALA A 290 -9.57 -9.11 8.29
C ALA A 290 -8.65 -10.03 9.11
N TYR A 291 -9.11 -11.24 9.45
CA TYR A 291 -8.35 -12.19 10.26
C TYR A 291 -7.70 -13.27 9.41
N ASN A 292 -6.37 -13.25 9.32
CA ASN A 292 -5.56 -14.30 8.69
C ASN A 292 -5.18 -15.41 9.68
N MET A 293 -6.11 -15.82 10.55
CA MET A 293 -5.88 -16.84 11.57
C MET A 293 -7.13 -17.73 11.73
N PRO A 294 -7.00 -18.93 12.31
CA PRO A 294 -8.15 -19.80 12.59
C PRO A 294 -9.25 -19.08 13.37
N ALA A 295 -10.51 -19.44 13.10
CA ALA A 295 -11.68 -18.77 13.68
C ALA A 295 -11.64 -18.72 15.21
N GLU A 296 -11.17 -19.79 15.85
CA GLU A 296 -11.04 -19.86 17.31
C GLU A 296 -10.01 -18.87 17.84
N GLU A 297 -8.86 -18.74 17.19
CA GLU A 297 -7.82 -17.78 17.57
C GLU A 297 -8.29 -16.34 17.42
N ALA A 298 -9.01 -16.03 16.33
CA ALA A 298 -9.59 -14.71 16.09
C ALA A 298 -10.60 -14.35 17.19
N ARG A 299 -11.50 -15.28 17.54
CA ARG A 299 -12.49 -15.09 18.61
C ARG A 299 -11.84 -14.93 19.98
N ALA A 300 -10.83 -15.75 20.29
CA ALA A 300 -10.07 -15.62 21.53
C ALA A 300 -9.37 -14.25 21.63
N ARG A 301 -8.83 -13.74 20.51
CA ARG A 301 -8.25 -12.40 20.45
C ARG A 301 -9.29 -11.31 20.72
N ILE A 302 -10.43 -11.33 20.02
CA ILE A 302 -11.52 -10.35 20.22
C ILE A 302 -12.00 -10.38 21.68
N ARG A 303 -12.17 -11.58 22.25
CA ARG A 303 -12.59 -11.76 23.65
C ARG A 303 -11.64 -11.06 24.62
N ARG A 304 -10.33 -11.24 24.43
CA ARG A 304 -9.30 -10.59 25.27
C ARG A 304 -9.36 -9.06 25.15
N GLU A 305 -9.50 -8.54 23.94
CA GLU A 305 -9.60 -7.09 23.70
C GLU A 305 -10.84 -6.49 24.40
N LEU A 306 -12.00 -7.16 24.31
CA LEU A 306 -13.23 -6.74 25.00
C LEU A 306 -13.12 -6.79 26.53
N LEU A 307 -12.46 -7.80 27.09
CA LEU A 307 -12.25 -7.92 28.53
C LEU A 307 -11.38 -6.77 29.06
N VAL A 308 -10.33 -6.37 28.34
CA VAL A 308 -9.50 -5.22 28.71
C VAL A 308 -10.32 -3.92 28.65
N GLN A 309 -11.15 -3.74 27.62
CA GLN A 309 -11.99 -2.55 27.44
C GLN A 309 -13.09 -2.43 28.50
N ARG A 310 -13.74 -3.54 28.85
CA ARG A 310 -14.87 -3.56 29.81
C ARG A 310 -14.45 -3.38 31.26
N HIS A 311 -13.17 -3.63 31.59
CA HIS A 311 -12.67 -3.55 32.96
C HIS A 311 -11.57 -2.49 33.13
N PRO A 312 -11.86 -1.20 32.88
CA PRO A 312 -10.87 -0.13 32.97
C PRO A 312 -10.31 0.03 34.40
N LYS A 313 -11.10 -0.31 35.43
CA LYS A 313 -10.65 -0.35 36.83
C LYS A 313 -9.55 -1.38 37.06
N THR A 314 -9.63 -2.54 36.40
CA THR A 314 -8.63 -3.60 36.45
C THR A 314 -7.35 -3.17 35.74
N GLY A 315 -7.45 -2.47 34.61
CA GLY A 315 -6.31 -1.85 33.93
C GLY A 315 -5.64 -0.75 34.76
N ALA A 316 -6.43 0.14 35.37
CA ALA A 316 -5.93 1.19 36.26
C ALA A 316 -5.21 0.60 37.49
N ARG A 317 -5.76 -0.46 38.09
CA ARG A 317 -5.14 -1.14 39.22
C ARG A 317 -3.86 -1.87 38.83
N PHE A 318 -3.85 -2.52 37.67
CA PHE A 318 -2.63 -3.12 37.11
C PHE A 318 -1.52 -2.08 36.95
N ASN A 319 -1.83 -0.91 36.39
CA ASN A 319 -0.86 0.18 36.22
C ASN A 319 -0.37 0.76 37.56
N ALA A 320 -1.25 0.84 38.57
CA ALA A 320 -0.86 1.27 39.91
C ALA A 320 0.14 0.29 40.55
N LEU A 321 -0.12 -1.02 40.44
CA LEU A 321 0.79 -2.07 40.93
C LEU A 321 2.12 -2.08 40.17
N LEU A 322 2.10 -1.88 38.84
CA LEU A 322 3.32 -1.72 38.06
C LEU A 322 4.15 -0.53 38.54
N LYS A 323 3.53 0.62 38.81
CA LYS A 323 4.23 1.82 39.27
C LYS A 323 4.87 1.64 40.64
N GLU A 324 4.18 0.94 41.55
CA GLU A 324 4.71 0.60 42.87
C GLU A 324 5.88 -0.39 42.81
N LEU A 325 5.78 -1.39 41.92
CA LEU A 325 6.83 -2.39 41.70
C LEU A 325 8.05 -1.81 40.96
N ALA A 326 7.86 -0.83 40.07
CA ALA A 326 8.93 -0.21 39.30
C ALA A 326 9.83 0.75 40.11
N ALA A 327 9.44 1.11 41.34
CA ALA A 327 10.19 2.04 42.17
C ALA A 327 11.53 1.46 42.71
N LYS A 328 11.74 0.14 42.62
CA LYS A 328 12.94 -0.59 43.06
C LYS A 328 13.22 -1.75 42.08
N PRO A 329 14.46 -2.28 42.01
CA PRO A 329 14.74 -3.47 41.18
C PRO A 329 13.86 -4.65 41.61
N VAL A 330 13.11 -5.21 40.65
CA VAL A 330 12.09 -6.23 40.90
C VAL A 330 12.74 -7.58 41.14
N ASN A 331 12.55 -8.14 42.33
CA ASN A 331 12.88 -9.52 42.64
C ASN A 331 11.66 -10.24 43.24
N ILE A 332 11.69 -11.57 43.31
CA ILE A 332 10.58 -12.40 43.81
C ILE A 332 10.16 -12.00 45.22
N ALA A 333 11.13 -11.63 46.07
CA ALA A 333 10.89 -11.21 47.44
C ALA A 333 10.10 -9.89 47.51
N ARG A 334 10.40 -8.92 46.64
CA ARG A 334 9.66 -7.66 46.56
C ARG A 334 8.27 -7.84 45.98
N LEU A 335 8.12 -8.72 44.99
CA LEU A 335 6.83 -9.04 44.40
C LEU A 335 5.91 -9.71 45.44
N ARG A 336 6.47 -10.56 46.33
CA ARG A 336 5.78 -11.09 47.52
C ARG A 336 5.45 -9.99 48.52
N GLU A 337 6.41 -9.15 48.89
CA GLU A 337 6.22 -8.06 49.85
C GLU A 337 5.09 -7.10 49.42
N VAL A 338 5.03 -6.73 48.13
CA VAL A 338 3.98 -5.87 47.61
C VAL A 338 2.63 -6.59 47.58
N VAL A 339 2.59 -7.86 47.18
CA VAL A 339 1.33 -8.64 47.21
C VAL A 339 0.80 -8.80 48.65
N ASP A 340 1.68 -9.05 49.62
CA ASP A 340 1.35 -9.22 51.04
C ASP A 340 0.92 -7.91 51.71
N ALA A 341 1.40 -6.76 51.20
CA ALA A 341 1.05 -5.42 51.69
C ALA A 341 -0.34 -4.94 51.23
N HIS A 342 -0.98 -5.63 50.29
CA HIS A 342 -2.31 -5.29 49.76
C HIS A 342 -3.32 -6.38 50.16
N PRO A 343 -4.17 -6.17 51.19
CA PRO A 343 -5.11 -7.18 51.73
C PRO A 343 -6.07 -7.80 50.71
N GLU A 344 -6.41 -7.07 49.65
CA GLU A 344 -7.22 -7.49 48.51
C GLU A 344 -6.47 -8.44 47.55
N LEU A 345 -5.13 -8.42 47.57
CA LEU A 345 -4.24 -9.29 46.81
C LEU A 345 -3.75 -10.49 47.64
N ASN A 346 -3.97 -10.52 48.96
CA ASN A 346 -3.57 -11.62 49.86
C ASN A 346 -4.16 -13.00 49.51
N ARG A 347 -5.09 -13.07 48.55
CA ARG A 347 -5.64 -14.33 47.99
C ARG A 347 -5.02 -14.74 46.65
N LEU A 348 -4.11 -13.94 46.09
CA LEU A 348 -3.50 -14.19 44.80
C LEU A 348 -2.31 -15.14 44.94
N GLN A 349 -2.33 -16.20 44.13
CA GLN A 349 -1.25 -17.18 44.09
C GLN A 349 -0.10 -16.62 43.26
N ILE A 350 1.04 -16.38 43.90
CA ILE A 350 2.30 -16.08 43.19
C ILE A 350 2.84 -17.39 42.66
N ASN A 351 2.77 -17.56 41.34
CA ASN A 351 3.12 -18.80 40.69
C ASN A 351 4.48 -18.68 40.02
N GLY A 352 5.46 -19.43 40.53
CA GLY A 352 6.74 -19.66 39.87
C GLY A 352 6.59 -20.78 38.84
N VAL A 353 6.94 -20.51 37.59
CA VAL A 353 6.87 -21.49 36.51
C VAL A 353 8.20 -21.49 35.78
N THR A 354 8.86 -22.64 35.74
CA THR A 354 9.96 -22.91 34.80
C THR A 354 9.35 -23.60 33.59
N ALA A 355 9.29 -22.90 32.47
CA ALA A 355 8.71 -23.45 31.24
C ALA A 355 9.69 -23.34 30.06
N PRO A 356 9.76 -24.36 29.18
CA PRO A 356 10.26 -24.14 27.84
C PRO A 356 9.33 -23.16 27.13
N GLY A 357 9.88 -22.33 26.24
CA GLY A 357 9.11 -21.37 25.46
C GLY A 357 7.83 -21.97 24.85
N ALA A 358 6.71 -21.27 25.09
CA ALA A 358 5.37 -21.41 24.50
C ALA A 358 4.80 -22.84 24.37
N SER A 359 4.21 -23.37 25.44
CA SER A 359 3.08 -24.31 25.33
C SER A 359 2.25 -24.39 26.62
N GLY A 360 0.93 -24.57 26.48
CA GLY A 360 -0.01 -24.76 27.59
C GLY A 360 -0.84 -23.52 27.96
N LYS A 361 -1.66 -23.61 29.03
CA LYS A 361 -2.59 -22.56 29.47
C LYS A 361 -1.93 -21.21 29.81
N LEU A 362 -0.60 -21.17 29.96
CA LEU A 362 0.20 -19.97 30.27
C LEU A 362 1.00 -19.45 29.07
N GLU A 363 0.69 -19.86 27.83
CA GLU A 363 1.46 -19.48 26.63
C GLU A 363 1.64 -17.95 26.50
N HIS A 364 0.60 -17.17 26.77
CA HIS A 364 0.64 -15.71 26.73
C HIS A 364 1.56 -15.11 27.81
N VAL A 365 1.59 -15.70 29.01
CA VAL A 365 2.52 -15.33 30.09
C VAL A 365 3.95 -15.65 29.68
N ILE A 366 4.20 -16.84 29.14
CA ILE A 366 5.53 -17.30 28.71
C ILE A 366 6.05 -16.44 27.55
N ARG A 367 5.20 -16.14 26.57
CA ARG A 367 5.53 -15.26 25.44
C ARG A 367 5.88 -13.85 25.91
N THR A 368 5.11 -13.30 26.85
CA THR A 368 5.38 -11.97 27.42
C THR A 368 6.69 -11.97 28.18
N ALA A 369 6.93 -12.96 29.04
CA ALA A 369 8.20 -13.11 29.77
C ALA A 369 9.41 -13.27 28.84
N GLY A 370 9.23 -13.98 27.71
CA GLY A 370 10.30 -14.19 26.72
C GLY A 370 10.79 -12.92 26.04
N GLN A 371 10.04 -11.81 26.13
CA GLN A 371 10.43 -10.50 25.62
C GLN A 371 11.13 -9.61 26.66
N LEU A 372 11.22 -10.07 27.91
CA LEU A 372 11.85 -9.34 29.02
C LEU A 372 13.32 -9.74 29.18
N ASP A 373 14.11 -8.82 29.75
CA ASP A 373 15.41 -9.16 30.31
C ASP A 373 15.26 -9.77 31.73
N PRO A 374 16.21 -10.60 32.19
CA PRO A 374 16.20 -11.12 33.56
C PRO A 374 16.12 -10.00 34.60
N GLY A 375 15.22 -10.16 35.57
CA GLY A 375 14.93 -9.16 36.61
C GLY A 375 13.92 -8.08 36.20
N GLN A 376 13.44 -8.08 34.95
CA GLN A 376 12.44 -7.11 34.50
C GLN A 376 11.00 -7.61 34.71
N LEU A 377 10.12 -6.62 34.89
CA LEU A 377 8.68 -6.77 34.94
C LEU A 377 8.07 -6.29 33.62
N SER A 378 7.08 -7.02 33.10
CA SER A 378 6.39 -6.62 31.89
C SER A 378 5.66 -5.28 32.11
N PRO A 379 5.90 -4.27 31.26
CA PRO A 379 5.18 -3.01 31.34
C PRO A 379 3.71 -3.13 30.87
N GLN A 380 3.35 -4.26 30.27
CA GLN A 380 1.99 -4.55 29.80
C GLN A 380 1.47 -5.86 30.42
N PRO A 381 0.15 -5.96 30.69
CA PRO A 381 -0.42 -7.18 31.25
C PRO A 381 -0.44 -8.28 30.18
N ALA A 382 -0.05 -9.50 30.55
CA ALA A 382 -0.36 -10.65 29.72
C ALA A 382 -1.81 -11.04 29.96
N VAL A 383 -2.65 -11.09 28.93
CA VAL A 383 -4.10 -11.27 29.08
C VAL A 383 -4.49 -12.74 28.88
N SER A 384 -5.12 -13.36 29.87
CA SER A 384 -5.83 -14.64 29.74
C SER A 384 -7.34 -14.45 29.61
N ASP A 385 -8.07 -15.56 29.47
CA ASP A 385 -9.53 -15.54 29.38
C ASP A 385 -10.22 -15.08 30.67
N ASP A 386 -9.54 -15.12 31.81
CA ASP A 386 -10.09 -14.90 33.15
C ASP A 386 -9.30 -13.91 34.03
N ALA A 387 -8.11 -13.48 33.61
CA ALA A 387 -7.24 -12.61 34.38
C ALA A 387 -6.31 -11.74 33.53
N LEU A 388 -5.88 -10.61 34.11
CA LEU A 388 -4.65 -9.92 33.70
C LEU A 388 -3.48 -10.47 34.50
N HIS A 389 -2.43 -10.90 33.83
CA HIS A 389 -1.24 -11.44 34.50
C HIS A 389 -0.16 -10.37 34.56
N LEU A 390 0.31 -10.11 35.77
CA LEU A 390 1.55 -9.38 36.00
C LEU A 390 2.71 -10.38 35.88
N VAL A 391 3.61 -10.15 34.94
CA VAL A 391 4.63 -11.14 34.52
C VAL A 391 6.02 -10.57 34.71
N ALA A 392 6.87 -11.29 35.44
CA ALA A 392 8.28 -10.97 35.61
C ALA A 392 9.15 -12.14 35.12
N LEU A 393 10.25 -11.82 34.45
CA LEU A 393 11.28 -12.82 34.12
C LEU A 393 12.34 -12.81 35.22
N VAL A 394 12.54 -13.93 35.89
CA VAL A 394 13.53 -14.05 36.97
C VAL A 394 14.90 -14.33 36.38
N THR A 395 15.02 -15.44 35.67
CA THR A 395 16.24 -15.83 34.97
C THR A 395 15.92 -16.48 33.64
N ARG A 396 16.82 -16.28 32.68
CA ARG A 396 16.83 -16.99 31.40
C ARG A 396 17.97 -17.99 31.43
N LYS A 397 17.64 -19.28 31.43
CA LYS A 397 18.62 -20.36 31.42
C LYS A 397 18.79 -20.85 29.98
N PRO A 398 19.89 -20.48 29.29
CA PRO A 398 20.11 -20.92 27.93
C PRO A 398 20.23 -22.45 27.91
N GLN A 399 19.44 -23.10 27.06
CA GLN A 399 19.59 -24.53 26.88
C GLN A 399 20.78 -24.81 25.96
N PRO A 400 21.68 -25.75 26.32
CA PRO A 400 22.77 -26.13 25.45
C PRO A 400 22.21 -26.72 24.16
N PHE A 401 22.81 -26.36 23.02
CA PHE A 401 22.44 -26.92 21.73
C PHE A 401 22.70 -28.43 21.74
N LYS A 402 21.64 -29.22 21.65
CA LYS A 402 21.73 -30.69 21.68
C LYS A 402 22.47 -31.17 20.44
N LYS A 403 23.37 -32.13 20.59
CA LYS A 403 23.99 -32.81 19.43
C LYS A 403 22.91 -33.63 18.70
N LEU A 404 23.04 -33.78 17.39
CA LEU A 404 22.06 -34.48 16.54
C LEU A 404 21.72 -35.89 17.06
N ASN A 405 22.73 -36.64 17.54
CA ASN A 405 22.56 -37.99 18.11
C ASN A 405 21.90 -38.03 19.50
N LYS A 406 21.58 -36.88 20.08
CA LYS A 406 20.86 -36.74 21.36
C LYS A 406 19.46 -36.16 21.20
N LEU A 407 18.98 -35.99 19.95
CA LEU A 407 17.61 -35.60 19.66
C LEU A 407 16.64 -36.76 19.91
N THR A 408 15.38 -36.43 20.19
CA THR A 408 14.31 -37.43 20.17
C THR A 408 14.03 -37.88 18.73
N GLU A 409 13.41 -39.04 18.55
CA GLU A 409 13.09 -39.58 17.21
C GLU A 409 12.22 -38.62 16.38
N GLN A 410 11.26 -37.94 17.03
CA GLN A 410 10.42 -36.92 16.38
C GLN A 410 11.23 -35.69 15.95
N GLN A 411 12.13 -35.20 16.81
CA GLN A 411 13.00 -34.07 16.47
C GLN A 411 13.94 -34.43 15.33
N TYR A 412 14.55 -35.61 15.38
CA TYR A 412 15.41 -36.11 14.31
C TYR A 412 14.64 -36.22 12.99
N SER A 413 13.43 -36.79 13.00
CA SER A 413 12.58 -36.91 11.81
C SER A 413 12.19 -35.55 11.23
N SER A 414 11.91 -34.55 12.08
CA SER A 414 11.64 -33.17 11.63
C SER A 414 12.86 -32.53 10.97
N VAL A 415 14.05 -32.67 11.57
CA VAL A 415 15.30 -32.16 10.98
C VAL A 415 15.57 -32.87 9.64
N GLN A 416 15.32 -34.17 9.55
CA GLN A 416 15.47 -34.94 8.33
C GLN A 416 14.49 -34.51 7.24
N GLN A 417 13.23 -34.25 7.59
CA GLN A 417 12.22 -33.76 6.65
C GLN A 417 12.57 -32.36 6.12
N ASP A 418 12.97 -31.45 7.01
CA ASP A 418 13.42 -30.11 6.64
C ASP A 418 14.66 -30.16 5.74
N TYR A 419 15.66 -30.98 6.11
CA TYR A 419 16.87 -31.19 5.31
C TYR A 419 16.54 -31.69 3.91
N ARG A 420 15.67 -32.71 3.80
CA ARG A 420 15.22 -33.24 2.51
C ARG A 420 14.46 -32.18 1.71
N GLY A 421 13.59 -31.40 2.36
CA GLY A 421 12.83 -30.32 1.73
C GLY A 421 13.74 -29.23 1.16
N GLU A 422 14.62 -28.66 1.97
CA GLU A 422 15.53 -27.58 1.56
C GLU A 422 16.59 -28.04 0.55
N SER A 423 17.20 -29.21 0.78
CA SER A 423 18.22 -29.74 -0.13
C SER A 423 17.64 -30.14 -1.48
N SER A 424 16.44 -30.72 -1.50
CA SER A 424 15.78 -31.04 -2.77
C SER A 424 15.34 -29.78 -3.53
N LEU A 425 14.92 -28.73 -2.82
CA LEU A 425 14.68 -27.42 -3.42
C LEU A 425 15.97 -26.82 -4.00
N GLU A 426 17.07 -26.83 -3.24
CA GLU A 426 18.37 -26.32 -3.72
C GLU A 426 18.83 -27.06 -4.98
N LEU A 427 18.72 -28.40 -5.00
CA LEU A 427 18.98 -29.21 -6.18
C LEU A 427 18.08 -28.85 -7.36
N ALA A 428 16.77 -28.66 -7.13
CA ALA A 428 15.84 -28.26 -8.17
C ALA A 428 16.20 -26.90 -8.78
N LEU A 429 16.53 -25.92 -7.94
CA LEU A 429 16.96 -24.59 -8.38
C LEU A 429 18.29 -24.65 -9.14
N LYS A 430 19.27 -25.39 -8.62
CA LYS A 430 20.57 -25.56 -9.26
C LYS A 430 20.44 -26.22 -10.64
N ASN A 431 19.70 -27.32 -10.73
CA ASN A 431 19.50 -28.04 -11.98
C ASN A 431 18.69 -27.22 -12.99
N GLY A 432 17.66 -26.51 -12.54
CA GLY A 432 16.87 -25.64 -13.42
C GLY A 432 17.66 -24.45 -13.98
N ARG A 433 18.48 -23.80 -13.14
CA ARG A 433 19.39 -22.73 -13.56
C ARG A 433 20.46 -23.22 -14.54
N ALA A 434 20.99 -24.42 -14.34
CA ALA A 434 21.96 -25.04 -15.24
C ALA A 434 21.31 -25.48 -16.57
N PHE A 435 20.07 -25.96 -16.53
CA PHE A 435 19.37 -26.46 -17.71
C PHE A 435 18.91 -25.36 -18.67
N ALA A 436 18.39 -24.25 -18.15
CA ALA A 436 17.85 -23.16 -18.98
C ALA A 436 18.78 -22.67 -20.11
N PRO A 437 20.08 -22.34 -19.87
CA PRO A 437 20.98 -21.92 -20.93
C PRO A 437 21.28 -23.03 -21.93
N VAL A 438 21.44 -24.29 -21.47
CA VAL A 438 21.67 -25.45 -22.35
C VAL A 438 20.47 -25.69 -23.27
N LEU A 439 19.26 -25.53 -22.74
CA LEU A 439 18.03 -25.66 -23.53
C LEU A 439 17.98 -24.59 -24.63
N VAL A 440 18.26 -23.33 -24.29
CA VAL A 440 18.29 -22.22 -25.25
C VAL A 440 19.34 -22.47 -26.34
N GLU A 441 20.56 -22.83 -25.95
CA GLU A 441 21.66 -23.11 -26.88
C GLU A 441 21.30 -24.23 -27.87
N ARG A 442 20.81 -25.38 -27.37
CA ARG A 442 20.48 -26.54 -28.22
C ARG A 442 19.29 -26.30 -29.13
N VAL A 443 18.27 -25.58 -28.66
CA VAL A 443 17.12 -25.20 -29.50
C VAL A 443 17.55 -24.21 -30.58
N ASN A 444 18.41 -23.24 -30.25
CA ASN A 444 19.01 -22.34 -31.25
C ASN A 444 19.91 -23.07 -32.25
N ALA A 445 20.52 -24.18 -31.86
CA ALA A 445 21.27 -25.08 -32.74
C ALA A 445 20.37 -26.02 -33.59
N GLY A 446 19.05 -25.83 -33.55
CA GLY A 446 18.08 -26.57 -34.37
C GLY A 446 17.55 -27.87 -33.78
N GLN A 447 17.93 -28.24 -32.54
CA GLN A 447 17.35 -29.40 -31.87
C GLN A 447 15.90 -29.11 -31.44
N SER A 448 15.03 -30.12 -31.50
CA SER A 448 13.66 -29.95 -31.00
C SER A 448 13.65 -29.80 -29.47
N PHE A 449 12.80 -28.92 -28.95
CA PHE A 449 12.64 -28.73 -27.50
C PHE A 449 12.30 -30.03 -26.78
N GLU A 450 11.45 -30.86 -27.38
CA GLU A 450 11.04 -32.17 -26.88
C GLU A 450 12.26 -33.10 -26.78
N SER A 451 13.12 -33.16 -27.81
CA SER A 451 14.34 -33.99 -27.78
C SER A 451 15.33 -33.53 -26.69
N VAL A 452 15.48 -32.22 -26.46
CA VAL A 452 16.38 -31.70 -25.43
C VAL A 452 15.83 -32.02 -24.03
N CYS A 453 14.53 -31.84 -23.82
CA CYS A 453 13.86 -32.19 -22.56
C CYS A 453 13.93 -33.69 -22.27
N GLN A 454 13.70 -34.53 -23.28
CA GLN A 454 13.79 -35.98 -23.18
C GLN A 454 15.23 -36.43 -22.85
N ALA A 455 16.24 -35.87 -23.52
CA ALA A 455 17.64 -36.15 -23.23
C ALA A 455 18.04 -35.76 -21.80
N ALA A 456 17.50 -34.66 -21.29
CA ALA A 456 17.71 -34.22 -19.91
C ALA A 456 16.79 -34.91 -18.88
N LYS A 457 15.88 -35.79 -19.32
CA LYS A 457 14.90 -36.49 -18.49
C LYS A 457 14.02 -35.54 -17.66
N VAL A 458 13.69 -34.37 -18.20
CA VAL A 458 12.81 -33.38 -17.56
C VAL A 458 11.41 -33.45 -18.13
N TRP A 459 10.41 -33.31 -17.25
CA TRP A 459 9.00 -33.42 -17.64
C TRP A 459 8.47 -32.11 -18.24
N VAL A 460 7.82 -32.23 -19.40
CA VAL A 460 7.14 -31.11 -20.07
C VAL A 460 5.66 -31.12 -19.68
N VAL A 461 5.18 -30.02 -19.11
CA VAL A 461 3.77 -29.81 -18.78
C VAL A 461 3.15 -28.85 -19.80
N PRO A 462 2.23 -29.31 -20.67
CA PRO A 462 1.50 -28.39 -21.54
C PRO A 462 0.55 -27.53 -20.70
N LEU A 463 0.52 -26.23 -20.96
CA LEU A 463 -0.42 -25.33 -20.29
C LEU A 463 -1.75 -25.27 -21.05
N PRO A 464 -2.89 -25.17 -20.34
CA PRO A 464 -4.13 -24.71 -20.92
C PRO A 464 -3.90 -23.37 -21.59
N ARG A 465 -4.56 -23.15 -22.72
CA ARG A 465 -4.52 -21.86 -23.40
C ARG A 465 -5.01 -20.77 -22.44
N PHE A 466 -4.28 -19.66 -22.38
CA PHE A 466 -4.57 -18.56 -21.45
C PHE A 466 -4.45 -17.21 -22.14
N THR A 467 -4.92 -16.16 -21.45
CA THR A 467 -4.75 -14.77 -21.87
C THR A 467 -3.98 -13.96 -20.82
N LEU A 468 -3.51 -12.76 -21.14
CA LEU A 468 -2.84 -11.89 -20.14
C LEU A 468 -3.82 -11.31 -19.10
N GLY A 469 -5.10 -11.19 -19.44
CA GLY A 469 -6.15 -10.64 -18.57
C GLY A 469 -6.89 -11.67 -17.72
N GLN A 470 -6.56 -12.95 -17.86
CA GLN A 470 -7.22 -14.04 -17.14
C GLN A 470 -6.81 -14.05 -15.65
N ALA A 471 -7.78 -14.14 -14.75
CA ALA A 471 -7.54 -14.06 -13.30
C ALA A 471 -7.06 -15.39 -12.67
N ASP A 472 -7.58 -16.52 -13.16
CA ASP A 472 -7.24 -17.87 -12.72
C ASP A 472 -7.35 -18.87 -13.88
N TRP A 473 -6.91 -20.11 -13.71
CA TRP A 473 -6.96 -21.13 -14.77
C TRP A 473 -8.38 -21.63 -15.10
N GLY A 474 -9.40 -21.24 -14.33
CA GLY A 474 -10.75 -21.80 -14.37
C GLY A 474 -10.89 -23.10 -13.59
N THR A 475 -12.12 -23.44 -13.20
CA THR A 475 -12.44 -24.64 -12.39
C THR A 475 -12.17 -25.97 -13.11
N ASN A 476 -12.10 -25.94 -14.44
CA ASN A 476 -11.96 -27.13 -15.28
C ASN A 476 -10.51 -27.36 -15.73
N ALA A 477 -9.58 -26.48 -15.35
CA ALA A 477 -8.18 -26.68 -15.68
C ALA A 477 -7.60 -27.82 -14.85
N PRO A 478 -6.66 -28.62 -15.42
CA PRO A 478 -5.91 -29.59 -14.64
C PRO A 478 -5.18 -28.87 -13.49
N PRO A 479 -4.96 -29.54 -12.35
CA PRO A 479 -4.22 -28.95 -11.23
C PRO A 479 -2.80 -28.60 -11.68
N LEU A 480 -2.57 -27.32 -11.94
CA LEU A 480 -1.27 -26.80 -12.33
C LEU A 480 -0.50 -26.37 -11.08
N PRO A 481 0.82 -26.61 -11.02
CA PRO A 481 1.64 -26.25 -9.87
C PRO A 481 1.88 -24.73 -9.75
N LEU A 482 1.29 -23.90 -10.62
CA LEU A 482 1.59 -22.48 -10.74
C LEU A 482 0.31 -21.64 -10.90
N PRO A 483 0.20 -20.48 -10.23
CA PRO A 483 -0.82 -19.48 -10.52
C PRO A 483 -0.65 -18.89 -11.93
N VAL A 484 -1.76 -18.57 -12.61
CA VAL A 484 -1.75 -17.99 -13.97
C VAL A 484 -0.95 -16.69 -14.03
N GLY A 485 -0.99 -15.87 -12.98
CA GLY A 485 -0.24 -14.62 -12.87
C GLY A 485 1.28 -14.79 -12.97
N VAL A 486 1.83 -15.91 -12.49
CA VAL A 486 3.28 -16.21 -12.59
C VAL A 486 3.66 -16.57 -14.03
N VAL A 487 2.79 -17.29 -14.73
CA VAL A 487 2.97 -17.62 -16.15
C VAL A 487 2.86 -16.36 -17.00
N GLN A 488 1.83 -15.54 -16.77
CA GLN A 488 1.62 -14.27 -17.47
C GLN A 488 2.83 -13.34 -17.33
N SER A 489 3.33 -13.14 -16.10
CA SER A 489 4.50 -12.29 -15.87
C SER A 489 5.78 -12.80 -16.55
N THR A 490 5.90 -14.11 -16.72
CA THR A 490 7.01 -14.75 -17.47
C THR A 490 6.87 -14.56 -18.98
N VAL A 491 5.65 -14.57 -19.51
CA VAL A 491 5.37 -14.39 -20.95
C VAL A 491 5.55 -12.95 -21.39
N LEU A 492 5.23 -11.98 -20.52
CA LEU A 492 5.33 -10.55 -20.83
C LEU A 492 6.67 -10.09 -21.44
N PRO A 493 7.87 -10.44 -20.91
CA PRO A 493 9.15 -10.10 -21.54
C PRO A 493 9.45 -10.88 -22.82
N MET A 494 8.69 -11.94 -23.11
CA MET A 494 8.87 -12.74 -24.32
C MET A 494 8.11 -12.15 -25.52
N LEU A 495 7.32 -11.09 -25.33
CA LEU A 495 6.54 -10.46 -26.39
C LEU A 495 7.38 -9.64 -27.39
N ASP A 496 8.63 -9.31 -27.05
CA ASP A 496 9.51 -8.35 -27.75
C ASP A 496 10.05 -8.82 -29.10
N GLY A 497 9.50 -9.88 -29.70
CA GLY A 497 9.88 -10.28 -31.06
C GLY A 497 9.00 -11.39 -31.60
N GLY A 498 9.28 -11.77 -32.85
CA GLY A 498 8.41 -12.45 -33.81
C GLY A 498 7.65 -13.68 -33.32
N GLU A 499 6.83 -14.25 -34.21
CA GLU A 499 5.97 -15.42 -33.95
C GLU A 499 6.73 -16.73 -33.64
N THR A 500 8.07 -16.72 -33.60
CA THR A 500 8.87 -17.92 -33.34
C THR A 500 8.78 -18.36 -31.88
N SER A 501 8.89 -19.66 -31.66
CA SER A 501 8.88 -20.23 -30.32
C SER A 501 10.02 -19.63 -29.49
N ARG A 502 9.69 -19.16 -28.28
CA ARG A 502 10.63 -18.52 -27.36
C ARG A 502 10.72 -19.28 -26.07
N LEU A 503 11.90 -19.22 -25.46
CA LEU A 503 12.19 -19.81 -24.17
C LEU A 503 12.45 -18.70 -23.15
N SER A 504 11.89 -18.83 -21.96
CA SER A 504 12.25 -17.97 -20.83
C SER A 504 13.61 -18.39 -20.25
N GLY A 505 14.18 -17.54 -19.40
CA GLY A 505 15.16 -18.00 -18.42
C GLY A 505 14.52 -18.91 -17.37
N PHE A 506 15.32 -19.41 -16.43
CA PHE A 506 14.79 -20.13 -15.27
C PHE A 506 14.06 -19.18 -14.32
N VAL A 507 12.78 -19.45 -14.06
CA VAL A 507 11.93 -18.69 -13.14
C VAL A 507 11.77 -19.48 -11.85
N GLN A 508 12.26 -18.90 -10.75
CA GLN A 508 12.17 -19.50 -9.42
C GLN A 508 10.78 -19.25 -8.80
N VAL A 509 10.19 -20.30 -8.21
CA VAL A 509 8.92 -20.24 -7.47
C VAL A 509 9.01 -21.00 -6.15
N PRO A 510 8.09 -20.79 -5.20
CA PRO A 510 8.02 -21.65 -4.01
C PRO A 510 7.94 -23.13 -4.40
N GLY A 511 8.85 -23.95 -3.87
CA GLY A 511 8.92 -25.39 -4.17
C GLY A 511 9.71 -25.78 -5.43
N GLY A 512 10.35 -24.82 -6.13
CA GLY A 512 11.25 -25.13 -7.24
C GLY A 512 11.40 -24.00 -8.26
N GLY A 513 11.24 -24.34 -9.53
CA GLY A 513 11.20 -23.36 -10.60
C GLY A 513 10.81 -24.00 -11.93
N PHE A 514 10.78 -23.19 -12.98
CA PHE A 514 10.44 -23.68 -14.31
C PHE A 514 11.15 -22.90 -15.42
N VAL A 515 11.14 -23.49 -16.61
CA VAL A 515 11.45 -22.81 -17.86
C VAL A 515 10.19 -22.86 -18.73
N LEU A 516 9.76 -21.71 -19.24
CA LEU A 516 8.56 -21.59 -20.06
C LEU A 516 8.95 -21.54 -21.54
N ARG A 517 8.29 -22.38 -22.36
CA ARG A 517 8.30 -22.26 -23.81
C ARG A 517 7.00 -21.63 -24.26
N LEU A 518 7.08 -20.44 -24.85
CA LEU A 518 5.96 -19.87 -25.59
C LEU A 518 5.93 -20.52 -26.97
N LYS A 519 4.90 -21.33 -27.25
CA LYS A 519 4.76 -22.05 -28.53
C LYS A 519 4.21 -21.12 -29.59
N LYS A 520 3.05 -20.54 -29.30
CA LYS A 520 2.26 -19.80 -30.26
C LYS A 520 1.46 -18.72 -29.58
N ARG A 521 1.33 -17.60 -30.30
CA ARG A 521 0.40 -16.53 -30.01
C ARG A 521 -0.73 -16.60 -31.00
N HIS A 522 -1.95 -16.63 -30.51
CA HIS A 522 -3.12 -16.45 -31.34
C HIS A 522 -3.54 -15.00 -31.16
N GLY A 523 -3.68 -14.29 -32.28
CA GLY A 523 -4.30 -12.97 -32.25
C GLY A 523 -5.65 -13.02 -31.53
N THR A 524 -6.15 -11.86 -31.11
CA THR A 524 -7.44 -11.82 -30.42
C THR A 524 -8.55 -12.30 -31.34
N ALA A 525 -9.38 -13.21 -30.84
CA ALA A 525 -10.66 -13.48 -31.47
C ALA A 525 -11.43 -12.17 -31.65
N ASN A 526 -12.19 -12.05 -32.74
CA ASN A 526 -13.06 -10.90 -32.99
C ASN A 526 -14.08 -10.80 -31.87
N ALA A 527 -13.80 -9.96 -30.88
CA ALA A 527 -14.71 -9.74 -29.76
C ALA A 527 -15.91 -8.91 -30.21
N PRO A 528 -17.11 -9.16 -29.67
CA PRO A 528 -18.27 -8.36 -29.99
C PRO A 528 -18.03 -6.89 -29.56
N PRO A 529 -18.46 -5.90 -30.37
CA PRO A 529 -18.25 -4.48 -30.04
C PRO A 529 -18.79 -4.06 -28.66
N THR A 530 -19.81 -4.77 -28.16
CA THR A 530 -20.39 -4.55 -26.83
C THR A 530 -19.42 -4.91 -25.70
N GLU A 531 -18.63 -5.97 -25.84
CA GLU A 531 -17.61 -6.38 -24.86
C GLU A 531 -16.44 -5.41 -24.85
N VAL A 532 -15.94 -5.04 -26.04
CA VAL A 532 -14.88 -4.04 -26.18
C VAL A 532 -15.31 -2.71 -25.56
N ARG A 533 -16.56 -2.28 -25.76
CA ARG A 533 -17.09 -1.06 -25.14
C ARG A 533 -17.14 -1.16 -23.61
N LYS A 534 -17.58 -2.30 -23.06
CA LYS A 534 -17.56 -2.53 -21.60
C LYS A 534 -16.14 -2.43 -21.05
N PHE A 535 -15.17 -3.03 -21.74
CA PHE A 535 -13.77 -2.98 -21.34
C PHE A 535 -13.18 -1.57 -21.41
N VAL A 536 -13.49 -0.79 -22.46
CA VAL A 536 -13.09 0.62 -22.56
C VAL A 536 -13.60 1.41 -21.35
N ASN A 537 -14.87 1.22 -20.99
CA ASN A 537 -15.45 1.90 -19.82
C ASN A 537 -14.81 1.44 -18.50
N GLU A 538 -14.51 0.15 -18.36
CA GLU A 538 -13.80 -0.36 -17.19
C GLU A 538 -12.39 0.23 -17.08
N MET A 539 -11.66 0.32 -18.20
CA MET A 539 -10.33 0.93 -18.25
C MET A 539 -10.35 2.41 -17.88
N ARG A 540 -11.39 3.13 -18.28
CA ARG A 540 -11.62 4.52 -17.89
C ARG A 540 -11.87 4.66 -16.39
N LEU A 541 -12.71 3.78 -15.81
CA LEU A 541 -12.96 3.76 -14.38
C LEU A 541 -11.70 3.38 -13.59
N ARG A 542 -10.92 2.41 -14.06
CA ARG A 542 -9.63 2.00 -13.46
C ARG A 542 -8.59 3.11 -13.58
N GLY A 543 -8.51 3.79 -14.72
CA GLY A 543 -7.62 4.92 -14.94
C GLY A 543 -7.97 6.10 -14.04
N MET A 544 -9.26 6.43 -13.92
CA MET A 544 -9.75 7.42 -12.98
C MET A 544 -9.40 7.02 -11.55
N ALA A 545 -9.69 5.78 -11.15
CA ALA A 545 -9.36 5.26 -9.83
C ALA A 545 -7.84 5.26 -9.55
N ALA A 546 -7.00 4.95 -10.53
CA ALA A 546 -5.55 4.95 -10.40
C ALA A 546 -4.97 6.37 -10.30
N ALA A 547 -5.55 7.32 -11.03
CA ALA A 547 -5.15 8.72 -10.98
C ALA A 547 -5.74 9.44 -9.75
N SER A 548 -6.91 9.01 -9.29
CA SER A 548 -7.60 9.50 -8.11
C SER A 548 -7.28 8.70 -6.86
N LEU A 549 -6.44 7.65 -6.95
CA LEU A 549 -6.15 6.68 -5.89
C LEU A 549 -6.00 7.51 -4.64
N ASP A 550 -7.00 7.37 -3.77
CA ASP A 550 -7.22 8.31 -2.71
C ASP A 550 -5.97 8.18 -1.85
N SER A 551 -5.09 9.17 -1.96
CA SER A 551 -3.90 9.31 -1.13
C SER A 551 -4.34 9.67 0.30
N LEU A 552 -5.36 8.99 0.82
CA LEU A 552 -5.16 8.31 2.07
C LEU A 552 -3.84 7.51 1.80
N TYR A 553 -2.63 7.88 2.21
CA TYR A 553 -2.23 8.08 3.59
C TYR A 553 -3.37 7.84 4.60
N PRO A 554 -4.06 6.67 4.64
CA PRO A 554 -4.38 6.24 5.97
C PRO A 554 -3.01 6.08 6.59
N VAL A 555 -2.74 6.85 7.63
CA VAL A 555 -1.57 6.60 8.47
C VAL A 555 -1.88 5.30 9.24
N THR A 556 -2.24 4.22 8.55
CA THR A 556 -2.43 2.89 9.10
C THR A 556 -1.13 2.14 8.96
N VAL A 557 -0.81 1.39 10.01
CA VAL A 557 0.53 1.27 10.58
C VAL A 557 1.53 0.45 9.74
N GLU A 558 1.14 -0.18 8.61
CA GLU A 558 2.05 -1.11 7.90
C GLU A 558 2.16 -1.01 6.36
N PRO A 559 1.15 -0.72 5.52
CA PRO A 559 1.41 -0.59 4.07
C PRO A 559 1.80 0.84 3.62
N ALA A 560 1.59 1.87 4.46
CA ALA A 560 1.83 3.27 4.09
C ALA A 560 3.32 3.63 3.89
N LEU A 561 4.23 2.76 4.32
CA LEU A 561 5.68 2.92 4.20
C LEU A 561 6.19 2.86 2.74
N ALA A 562 5.36 2.40 1.79
CA ALA A 562 5.74 2.27 0.37
C ALA A 562 4.74 2.93 -0.61
N ALA A 563 3.77 3.70 -0.11
CA ALA A 563 2.77 4.32 -0.99
C ALA A 563 3.44 5.35 -1.91
N LEU A 564 3.48 5.04 -3.20
CA LEU A 564 3.92 5.98 -4.23
C LEU A 564 2.98 7.20 -4.23
N PRO A 565 3.49 8.41 -4.51
CA PRO A 565 2.64 9.58 -4.68
C PRO A 565 1.58 9.31 -5.75
N PRO A 566 0.39 9.95 -5.68
CA PRO A 566 -0.60 9.83 -6.75
C PRO A 566 0.06 10.20 -8.09
N GLY A 567 -0.34 9.53 -9.17
CA GLY A 567 0.37 9.61 -10.46
C GLY A 567 0.66 11.04 -10.94
N TRP A 568 -0.26 11.97 -10.65
CA TRP A 568 -0.11 13.38 -11.03
C TRP A 568 0.97 14.13 -10.26
N MET A 569 1.30 13.68 -9.05
CA MET A 569 2.32 14.28 -8.21
C MET A 569 3.69 13.64 -8.43
N VAL A 570 3.84 12.57 -9.22
CA VAL A 570 5.13 11.86 -9.38
C VAL A 570 6.28 12.79 -9.81
N ALA A 571 6.04 13.71 -10.75
CA ALA A 571 7.04 14.68 -11.18
C ALA A 571 7.40 15.67 -10.05
N GLU A 572 6.38 16.22 -9.39
CA GLU A 572 6.54 17.11 -8.23
C GLU A 572 7.24 16.42 -7.05
N TRP A 573 6.98 15.14 -6.85
CA TRP A 573 7.58 14.30 -5.84
C TRP A 573 9.07 14.08 -6.10
N ARG A 574 9.46 13.82 -7.35
CA ARG A 574 10.89 13.76 -7.72
C ARG A 574 11.56 15.10 -7.47
N ASN A 575 10.92 16.20 -7.87
CA ASN A 575 11.43 17.55 -7.62
C ASN A 575 11.54 17.83 -6.12
N LEU A 576 10.59 17.36 -5.30
CA LEU A 576 10.64 17.44 -3.85
C LEU A 576 11.79 16.66 -3.26
N ARG A 577 11.89 15.36 -3.57
CA ARG A 577 12.98 14.50 -3.08
C ARG A 577 14.33 15.09 -3.47
N ARG A 578 14.46 15.60 -4.70
CA ARG A 578 15.68 16.27 -5.16
C ARG A 578 15.97 17.53 -4.35
N ALA A 579 14.98 18.40 -4.13
CA ALA A 579 15.15 19.61 -3.32
C ALA A 579 15.52 19.30 -1.86
N LEU A 580 14.88 18.30 -1.25
CA LEU A 580 15.16 17.86 0.12
C LEU A 580 16.53 17.21 0.24
N MET A 581 16.91 16.38 -0.75
CA MET A 581 18.24 15.78 -0.84
C MET A 581 19.30 16.87 -0.87
N LEU A 582 19.08 17.95 -1.60
CA LEU A 582 20.02 19.08 -1.64
C LEU A 582 20.05 19.87 -0.34
N ARG A 583 18.92 20.01 0.34
CA ARG A 583 18.90 20.63 1.66
C ARG A 583 19.68 19.78 2.66
N ALA A 584 19.53 18.46 2.63
CA ALA A 584 20.29 17.51 3.43
C ALA A 584 21.78 17.57 3.08
N ARG A 585 22.12 17.57 1.78
CA ARG A 585 23.50 17.71 1.27
C ARG A 585 24.09 19.09 1.58
N GLY A 586 23.32 20.17 1.56
CA GLY A 586 23.77 21.50 1.95
C GLY A 586 24.18 21.56 3.41
N LYS A 587 23.39 20.94 4.30
CA LYS A 587 23.80 20.72 5.70
C LYS A 587 25.08 19.88 5.78
N ARG A 588 25.22 18.86 4.92
CA ARG A 588 26.45 18.06 4.81
C ARG A 588 27.64 18.89 4.32
N ILE A 589 27.49 19.79 3.33
CA ILE A 589 28.55 20.71 2.88
C ILE A 589 29.05 21.58 4.03
N LEU A 590 28.13 22.10 4.86
CA LEU A 590 28.49 22.89 6.04
C LEU A 590 29.24 22.03 7.06
N SER A 591 28.76 20.81 7.34
CA SER A 591 29.44 19.84 8.22
C SER A 591 30.83 19.50 7.70
N VAL A 592 30.94 19.11 6.42
CA VAL A 592 32.19 18.77 5.74
C VAL A 592 33.16 19.95 5.72
N SER A 593 32.67 21.18 5.60
CA SER A 593 33.53 22.38 5.71
C SER A 593 34.13 22.52 7.12
N GLY A 594 33.36 22.21 8.17
CA GLY A 594 33.87 22.12 9.53
C GLY A 594 34.87 20.99 9.72
N GLU A 595 34.61 19.80 9.13
CA GLU A 595 35.51 18.65 9.15
C GLU A 595 36.82 18.93 8.40
N ILE A 596 36.77 19.61 7.25
CA ILE A 596 37.95 20.08 6.51
C ILE A 596 38.80 20.99 7.38
N THR A 597 38.17 21.90 8.13
CA THR A 597 38.89 22.82 9.03
C THR A 597 39.61 22.05 10.13
N LYS A 598 38.95 21.07 10.76
CA LYS A 598 39.57 20.20 11.78
C LYS A 598 40.69 19.33 11.20
N ALA A 599 40.48 18.73 10.03
CA ALA A 599 41.49 17.93 9.34
C ALA A 599 42.71 18.76 8.96
N GLN A 600 42.50 20.01 8.50
CA GLN A 600 43.58 20.95 8.21
C GLN A 600 44.36 21.31 9.48
N GLN A 601 43.69 21.56 10.60
CA GLN A 601 44.35 21.81 11.89
C GLN A 601 45.18 20.60 12.32
N ALA A 602 44.68 19.37 12.16
CA ALA A 602 45.42 18.15 12.46
C ALA A 602 46.67 18.00 11.59
N VAL A 603 46.58 18.28 10.28
CA VAL A 603 47.73 18.32 9.37
C VAL A 603 48.78 19.32 9.87
N ASN A 604 48.37 20.57 10.16
CA ASN A 604 49.28 21.61 10.64
C ASN A 604 49.96 21.24 11.98
N GLN A 605 49.22 20.61 12.90
CA GLN A 605 49.76 20.11 14.17
C GLN A 605 50.80 19.00 13.94
N LYS A 606 50.51 18.04 13.05
CA LYS A 606 51.42 16.94 12.74
C LYS A 606 52.67 17.39 11.99
N GLU A 607 52.54 18.37 11.10
CA GLU A 607 53.68 19.04 10.46
C GLU A 607 54.58 19.72 11.49
N THR A 608 53.99 20.43 12.47
CA THR A 608 54.72 21.07 13.55
C THR A 608 55.44 20.05 14.46
N GLN A 609 54.76 18.95 14.81
CA GLN A 609 55.35 17.84 15.58
C GLN A 609 56.50 17.17 14.81
N LEU A 610 56.32 16.90 13.52
CA LEU A 610 57.35 16.32 12.66
C LEU A 610 58.57 17.24 12.57
N ALA A 611 58.36 18.55 12.41
CA ALA A 611 59.45 19.54 12.41
C ALA A 611 60.21 19.56 13.75
N ALA A 612 59.50 19.49 14.88
CA ALA A 612 60.10 19.42 16.21
C ALA A 612 60.93 18.13 16.42
N LEU A 613 60.42 16.97 16.02
CA LEU A 613 61.14 15.69 16.11
C LEU A 613 62.38 15.64 15.23
N LYS A 614 62.30 16.19 14.00
CA LYS A 614 63.45 16.33 13.11
C LYS A 614 64.55 17.19 13.73
N ARG A 615 64.21 18.30 14.38
CA ARG A 615 65.17 19.13 15.14
C ARG A 615 65.83 18.36 16.30
N GLN A 616 65.08 17.47 16.94
CA GLN A 616 65.58 16.62 18.03
C GLN A 616 66.32 15.34 17.57
N ARG A 617 66.47 15.11 16.25
CA ARG A 617 67.04 13.87 15.67
C ARG A 617 66.37 12.57 16.18
N LYS A 618 65.07 12.61 16.45
CA LYS A 618 64.28 11.45 16.90
C LYS A 618 63.65 10.69 15.71
N ASN A 619 63.22 9.45 15.94
CA ASN A 619 62.48 8.65 14.95
C ASN A 619 61.16 9.37 14.54
N THR A 620 60.93 9.51 13.24
CA THR A 620 59.81 10.25 12.63
C THR A 620 58.72 9.38 12.00
N ASP A 621 58.88 8.06 11.97
CA ASP A 621 58.05 7.18 11.13
C ASP A 621 56.58 7.18 11.56
N ALA A 622 56.32 7.13 12.87
CA ALA A 622 54.97 7.15 13.43
C ALA A 622 54.22 8.45 13.07
N VAL A 623 54.85 9.61 13.26
CA VAL A 623 54.24 10.92 12.96
C VAL A 623 54.05 11.10 11.45
N THR A 624 54.96 10.57 10.62
CA THR A 624 54.82 10.60 9.16
C THR A 624 53.63 9.76 8.69
N LYS A 625 53.42 8.57 9.27
CA LYS A 625 52.24 7.73 8.99
C LYS A 625 50.94 8.44 9.38
N GLU A 626 50.90 9.08 10.54
CA GLU A 626 49.74 9.85 10.99
C GLU A 626 49.47 11.09 10.12
N LEU A 627 50.51 11.80 9.69
CA LEU A 627 50.39 12.93 8.77
C LEU A 627 49.81 12.50 7.42
N ASN A 628 50.29 11.39 6.85
CA ASN A 628 49.75 10.85 5.60
C ASN A 628 48.28 10.44 5.73
N ALA A 629 47.88 9.84 6.85
CA ALA A 629 46.48 9.52 7.12
C ALA A 629 45.61 10.79 7.21
N ALA A 630 46.11 11.85 7.87
CA ALA A 630 45.41 13.13 7.97
C ALA A 630 45.27 13.83 6.60
N LEU A 631 46.31 13.79 5.76
CA LEU A 631 46.28 14.32 4.39
C LEU A 631 45.29 13.57 3.49
N GLN A 632 45.25 12.23 3.57
CA GLN A 632 44.27 11.42 2.83
C GLN A 632 42.83 11.75 3.26
N GLN A 633 42.60 11.93 4.56
CA GLN A 633 41.30 12.34 5.08
C GLN A 633 40.90 13.74 4.56
N LEU A 634 41.82 14.70 4.60
CA LEU A 634 41.58 16.06 4.09
C LEU A 634 41.25 16.06 2.59
N TYR A 635 41.98 15.28 1.79
CA TYR A 635 41.73 15.16 0.35
C TYR A 635 40.34 14.58 0.06
N ARG A 636 39.97 13.49 0.74
CA ARG A 636 38.63 12.88 0.62
C ARG A 636 37.52 13.88 0.94
N LEU A 637 37.65 14.64 2.03
CA LEU A 637 36.66 15.64 2.44
C LEU A 637 36.55 16.79 1.43
N ARG A 638 37.65 17.22 0.80
CA ARG A 638 37.63 18.24 -0.25
C ARG A 638 36.94 17.75 -1.52
N GLN A 639 37.18 16.51 -1.94
CA GLN A 639 36.45 15.90 -3.07
C GLN A 639 34.95 15.78 -2.79
N GLU A 640 34.58 15.34 -1.58
CA GLU A 640 33.18 15.27 -1.13
C GLU A 640 32.52 16.66 -1.20
N LYS A 641 33.19 17.72 -0.73
CA LYS A 641 32.69 19.10 -0.83
C LYS A 641 32.51 19.56 -2.29
N GLN A 642 33.47 19.29 -3.17
CA GLN A 642 33.39 19.68 -4.58
C GLN A 642 32.24 18.96 -5.31
N PHE A 643 32.07 17.66 -5.04
CA PHE A 643 30.97 16.87 -5.59
C PHE A 643 29.61 17.48 -5.23
N TYR A 644 29.41 17.83 -3.95
CA TYR A 644 28.15 18.43 -3.52
C TYR A 644 27.92 19.86 -4.05
N ALA A 645 28.97 20.67 -4.20
CA ALA A 645 28.86 22.01 -4.77
C ALA A 645 28.41 21.99 -6.24
N ALA A 646 28.98 21.10 -7.06
CA ALA A 646 28.62 20.96 -8.48
C ALA A 646 27.14 20.56 -8.67
N GLU A 647 26.61 19.73 -7.78
CA GLU A 647 25.21 19.32 -7.81
C GLU A 647 24.25 20.44 -7.39
N GLN A 648 24.63 21.25 -6.40
CA GLN A 648 23.87 22.43 -5.99
C GLN A 648 23.75 23.45 -7.14
N ASP A 649 24.83 23.69 -7.88
CA ASP A 649 24.85 24.59 -9.06
C ASP A 649 24.02 24.07 -10.24
N ALA A 650 23.95 22.75 -10.44
CA ALA A 650 23.09 22.15 -11.45
C ALA A 650 21.60 22.39 -11.16
N LEU A 651 21.25 22.61 -9.89
CA LEU A 651 19.87 22.77 -9.43
C LEU A 651 19.43 24.22 -9.21
N ALA A 652 20.35 25.13 -8.88
CA ALA A 652 20.09 26.56 -8.98
C ALA A 652 19.66 26.98 -10.40
N ARG A 653 20.05 26.20 -11.40
CA ARG A 653 19.66 26.36 -12.82
C ARG A 653 18.32 25.69 -13.19
N GLY A 654 17.69 24.95 -12.28
CA GLY A 654 16.40 24.29 -12.51
C GLY A 654 15.20 25.22 -12.25
N PRO A 655 14.02 24.93 -12.85
CA PRO A 655 12.80 25.69 -12.62
C PRO A 655 12.28 25.43 -11.20
N GLY A 656 12.70 26.25 -10.23
CA GLY A 656 12.42 26.05 -8.81
C GLY A 656 12.20 27.34 -8.03
N ALA A 657 11.79 28.42 -8.70
CA ALA A 657 11.37 29.63 -8.01
C ALA A 657 10.18 29.30 -7.10
N VAL A 658 10.30 29.67 -5.82
CA VAL A 658 9.23 29.57 -4.84
C VAL A 658 8.14 30.54 -5.26
N GLU A 659 7.12 30.01 -5.94
CA GLU A 659 5.94 30.79 -6.29
C GLU A 659 5.25 31.24 -4.98
N PRO A 660 4.87 32.52 -4.85
CA PRO A 660 4.28 33.04 -3.63
C PRO A 660 2.99 32.28 -3.29
N VAL A 661 2.81 32.00 -2.00
CA VAL A 661 1.59 31.35 -1.48
C VAL A 661 0.41 32.29 -1.74
N LEU A 662 -0.49 31.90 -2.63
CA LEU A 662 -1.71 32.65 -2.92
C LEU A 662 -2.59 32.73 -1.66
N PRO A 663 -3.30 33.87 -1.46
CA PRO A 663 -4.18 34.03 -0.31
C PRO A 663 -5.30 32.97 -0.30
N PRO A 664 -5.84 32.62 0.88
CA PRO A 664 -6.93 31.66 0.97
C PRO A 664 -8.16 32.13 0.20
N PRO A 665 -9.01 31.21 -0.29
CA PRO A 665 -10.21 31.56 -1.05
C PRO A 665 -11.17 32.42 -0.24
N VAL A 666 -11.77 33.41 -0.92
CA VAL A 666 -12.82 34.31 -0.40
C VAL A 666 -14.08 33.49 -0.07
N ASP A 667 -14.95 33.99 0.82
CA ASP A 667 -16.10 33.22 1.32
C ASP A 667 -17.05 32.72 0.22
N THR A 668 -17.21 33.46 -0.89
CA THR A 668 -17.98 33.02 -2.06
C THR A 668 -17.42 31.73 -2.69
N GLU A 669 -16.09 31.62 -2.79
CA GLU A 669 -15.41 30.41 -3.29
C GLU A 669 -15.54 29.25 -2.30
N ARG A 670 -15.53 29.50 -0.99
CA ARG A 670 -15.73 28.46 0.03
C ARG A 670 -17.14 27.89 -0.01
N THR A 671 -18.16 28.73 -0.13
CA THR A 671 -19.56 28.27 -0.30
C THR A 671 -19.72 27.43 -1.57
N ALA A 672 -19.10 27.84 -2.67
CA ALA A 672 -19.12 27.08 -3.91
C ALA A 672 -18.40 25.73 -3.80
N ASN A 673 -17.27 25.68 -3.07
CA ASN A 673 -16.56 24.43 -2.76
C ASN A 673 -17.38 23.49 -1.88
N ASP A 674 -18.10 24.02 -0.89
CA ASP A 674 -19.00 23.23 -0.05
C ASP A 674 -20.12 22.61 -0.88
N ALA A 675 -20.76 23.41 -1.74
CA ALA A 675 -21.81 22.93 -2.65
C ALA A 675 -21.27 21.81 -3.54
N LEU A 676 -20.10 22.01 -4.16
CA LEU A 676 -19.45 21.01 -4.99
C LEU A 676 -19.15 19.72 -4.22
N VAL A 677 -18.49 19.79 -3.05
CA VAL A 677 -18.15 18.60 -2.27
C VAL A 677 -19.39 17.88 -1.76
N ASN A 678 -20.43 18.60 -1.33
CA ASN A 678 -21.69 17.97 -0.91
C ASN A 678 -22.33 17.21 -2.07
N THR A 679 -22.41 17.80 -3.27
CA THR A 679 -22.89 17.12 -4.47
C THR A 679 -22.05 15.88 -4.80
N LEU A 680 -20.72 15.99 -4.72
CA LEU A 680 -19.79 14.90 -5.01
C LEU A 680 -19.82 13.73 -4.01
N ASN A 681 -20.34 13.96 -2.80
CA ASN A 681 -20.49 12.94 -1.76
C ASN A 681 -21.82 12.18 -1.84
N THR A 682 -22.73 12.57 -2.74
CA THR A 682 -23.95 11.82 -2.99
C THR A 682 -23.63 10.50 -3.72
N THR A 683 -24.41 9.45 -3.46
CA THR A 683 -24.20 8.13 -4.08
C THR A 683 -24.49 8.10 -5.58
N ASN A 684 -25.32 9.03 -6.06
CA ASN A 684 -25.75 9.14 -7.45
C ASN A 684 -25.45 10.53 -8.01
N VAL A 685 -24.17 10.90 -8.07
CA VAL A 685 -23.74 12.19 -8.64
C VAL A 685 -24.13 12.26 -10.11
N THR A 686 -25.05 13.15 -10.47
CA THR A 686 -25.45 13.38 -11.87
C THR A 686 -24.67 14.54 -12.48
N SER A 687 -24.53 14.51 -13.82
CA SER A 687 -23.94 15.62 -14.59
C SER A 687 -24.74 16.92 -14.40
N THR A 688 -26.07 16.82 -14.34
CA THR A 688 -27.02 17.92 -14.12
C THR A 688 -26.79 18.61 -12.78
N ALA A 689 -26.70 17.85 -11.68
CA ALA A 689 -26.48 18.42 -10.34
C ALA A 689 -25.15 19.19 -10.26
N LEU A 690 -24.11 18.73 -10.97
CA LEU A 690 -22.83 19.43 -11.04
C LEU A 690 -22.91 20.71 -11.90
N LEU A 691 -23.71 20.71 -12.97
CA LEU A 691 -23.96 21.91 -13.76
C LEU A 691 -24.79 22.95 -12.99
N GLU A 692 -25.72 22.52 -12.14
CA GLU A 692 -26.47 23.41 -11.23
C GLU A 692 -25.53 24.10 -10.24
N VAL A 693 -24.56 23.37 -9.66
CA VAL A 693 -23.51 23.99 -8.82
C VAL A 693 -22.72 25.03 -9.61
N ALA A 694 -22.34 24.72 -10.86
CA ALA A 694 -21.61 25.65 -11.70
C ALA A 694 -22.42 26.91 -12.04
N ALA A 695 -23.72 26.76 -12.31
CA ALA A 695 -24.64 27.85 -12.62
C ALA A 695 -24.96 28.72 -11.40
N SER A 696 -25.03 28.12 -10.21
CA SER A 696 -25.33 28.82 -8.95
C SER A 696 -24.13 29.62 -8.42
N HIS A 697 -22.91 29.29 -8.85
CA HIS A 697 -21.68 29.93 -8.39
C HIS A 697 -20.79 30.42 -9.56
N PRO A 698 -21.33 31.21 -10.51
CA PRO A 698 -20.59 31.60 -11.71
C PRO A 698 -19.32 32.39 -11.36
N GLY A 699 -18.27 32.21 -12.18
CA GLY A 699 -16.98 32.89 -12.00
C GLY A 699 -16.04 32.29 -10.94
N THR A 700 -16.55 31.46 -10.02
CA THR A 700 -15.75 30.74 -9.02
C THR A 700 -14.89 29.65 -9.66
N ALA A 701 -13.78 29.27 -9.02
CA ALA A 701 -12.98 28.13 -9.45
C ALA A 701 -13.71 26.81 -9.19
N ALA A 702 -14.51 26.74 -8.13
CA ALA A 702 -15.40 25.62 -7.82
C ALA A 702 -16.40 25.36 -8.95
N ALA A 703 -17.03 26.38 -9.53
CA ALA A 703 -17.92 26.21 -10.68
C ALA A 703 -17.20 25.62 -11.90
N ARG A 704 -15.95 26.02 -12.15
CA ARG A 704 -15.16 25.46 -13.27
C ARG A 704 -14.75 24.01 -13.01
N ARG A 705 -14.37 23.66 -11.77
CA ARG A 705 -14.19 22.26 -11.36
C ARG A 705 -15.47 21.46 -11.51
N ALA A 706 -16.61 22.01 -11.11
CA ALA A 706 -17.91 21.36 -11.28
C ALA A 706 -18.23 21.09 -12.76
N GLN A 707 -17.94 22.03 -13.66
CA GLN A 707 -18.05 21.82 -15.10
C GLN A 707 -17.12 20.72 -15.62
N LEU A 708 -15.87 20.67 -15.17
CA LEU A 708 -14.94 19.60 -15.57
C LEU A 708 -15.41 18.23 -15.05
N VAL A 709 -15.80 18.12 -13.78
CA VAL A 709 -16.30 16.87 -13.20
C VAL A 709 -17.59 16.43 -13.89
N SER A 710 -18.48 17.38 -14.21
CA SER A 710 -19.70 17.11 -14.98
C SER A 710 -19.37 16.52 -16.36
N ALA A 711 -18.41 17.12 -17.09
CA ALA A 711 -17.97 16.60 -18.38
C ALA A 711 -17.37 15.19 -18.27
N ALA A 712 -16.59 14.91 -17.22
CA ALA A 712 -16.07 13.57 -16.95
C ALA A 712 -17.21 12.58 -16.62
N ASN A 713 -18.18 12.96 -15.80
CA ASN A 713 -19.33 12.11 -15.48
C ASN A 713 -20.17 11.79 -16.73
N LEU A 714 -20.45 12.79 -17.58
CA LEU A 714 -21.12 12.60 -18.87
C LEU A 714 -20.37 11.62 -19.77
N PHE A 715 -19.03 11.70 -19.76
CA PHE A 715 -18.17 10.82 -20.53
C PHE A 715 -18.21 9.36 -20.06
N HIS A 716 -18.45 9.11 -18.76
CA HIS A 716 -18.42 7.77 -18.16
C HIS A 716 -19.78 7.07 -18.03
N HIS A 717 -20.83 7.79 -17.63
CA HIS A 717 -22.04 7.16 -17.07
C HIS A 717 -23.28 7.25 -17.96
N GLU A 718 -23.35 8.21 -18.87
CA GLU A 718 -24.55 8.42 -19.69
C GLU A 718 -24.39 7.78 -21.08
N LYS A 719 -25.50 7.55 -21.81
CA LYS A 719 -25.45 7.15 -23.23
C LYS A 719 -24.65 8.21 -23.98
N VAL A 720 -23.35 7.97 -24.16
CA VAL A 720 -22.34 9.01 -24.34
C VAL A 720 -22.66 9.92 -25.52
N ASN A 721 -23.10 11.14 -25.24
CA ASN A 721 -23.13 12.20 -26.23
C ASN A 721 -21.76 12.90 -26.23
N LEU A 722 -20.79 12.31 -26.93
CA LEU A 722 -19.42 12.82 -27.03
C LEU A 722 -19.38 14.28 -27.53
N GLY A 723 -20.33 14.67 -28.38
CA GLY A 723 -20.47 16.05 -28.86
C GLY A 723 -20.82 17.04 -27.74
N ALA A 724 -21.74 16.67 -26.84
CA ALA A 724 -22.09 17.49 -25.68
C ALA A 724 -20.91 17.66 -24.70
N VAL A 725 -20.18 16.56 -24.44
CA VAL A 725 -18.96 16.59 -23.61
C VAL A 725 -17.92 17.51 -24.24
N GLN A 726 -17.65 17.35 -25.53
CA GLN A 726 -16.71 18.19 -26.27
C GLN A 726 -17.10 19.68 -26.24
N ALA A 727 -18.39 20.00 -26.43
CA ALA A 727 -18.89 21.37 -26.38
C ALA A 727 -18.73 22.00 -24.98
N GLN A 728 -18.92 21.23 -23.91
CA GLN A 728 -18.68 21.68 -22.54
C GLN A 728 -17.20 21.93 -22.26
N LEU A 729 -16.32 21.03 -22.68
CA LEU A 729 -14.87 21.20 -22.53
C LEU A 729 -14.34 22.38 -23.34
N ASN A 730 -14.89 22.63 -24.53
CA ASN A 730 -14.56 23.82 -25.33
C ASN A 730 -14.94 25.12 -24.62
N ARG A 731 -16.13 25.18 -24.00
CA ARG A 731 -16.54 26.36 -23.20
C ARG A 731 -15.56 26.62 -22.06
N LEU A 732 -15.13 25.56 -21.36
CA LEU A 732 -14.16 25.66 -20.27
C LEU A 732 -12.81 26.21 -20.75
N LEU A 733 -12.28 25.66 -21.86
CA LEU A 733 -10.99 26.04 -22.44
C LEU A 733 -11.01 27.48 -23.00
N ASN A 734 -12.11 27.89 -23.63
CA ASN A 734 -12.26 29.24 -24.18
C ASN A 734 -12.37 30.30 -23.07
N ALA A 735 -13.03 29.96 -21.95
CA ALA A 735 -13.18 30.89 -20.84
C ALA A 735 -11.83 31.20 -20.17
N ARG A 736 -10.96 30.19 -19.96
CA ARG A 736 -9.65 30.34 -19.31
C ARG A 736 -8.62 29.33 -19.85
N PRO A 737 -7.89 29.65 -20.93
CA PRO A 737 -6.95 28.70 -21.55
C PRO A 737 -5.74 28.34 -20.68
N ASN A 738 -5.40 29.19 -19.71
CA ASN A 738 -4.25 29.01 -18.80
C ASN A 738 -4.66 28.53 -17.39
N ASP A 739 -5.88 28.06 -17.19
CA ASP A 739 -6.32 27.52 -15.90
C ASP A 739 -5.58 26.20 -15.57
N LEU A 740 -5.37 25.91 -14.29
CA LEU A 740 -4.73 24.68 -13.82
C LEU A 740 -5.52 23.41 -14.17
N ILE A 741 -6.82 23.55 -14.45
CA ILE A 741 -7.66 22.44 -14.95
C ILE A 741 -7.67 22.34 -16.49
N ALA A 742 -7.10 23.31 -17.20
CA ALA A 742 -7.07 23.32 -18.67
C ALA A 742 -6.38 22.09 -19.28
N PRO A 743 -5.27 21.54 -18.72
CA PRO A 743 -4.65 20.32 -19.26
C PRO A 743 -5.61 19.13 -19.27
N ALA A 744 -6.43 18.97 -18.22
CA ALA A 744 -7.42 17.90 -18.12
C ALA A 744 -8.55 18.09 -19.13
N ALA A 745 -9.03 19.32 -19.30
CA ALA A 745 -10.06 19.63 -20.28
C ALA A 745 -9.58 19.47 -21.73
N LEU A 746 -8.32 19.85 -22.01
CA LEU A 746 -7.69 19.67 -23.31
C LEU A 746 -7.53 18.19 -23.66
N LEU A 747 -7.11 17.36 -22.68
CA LEU A 747 -7.09 15.90 -22.84
C LEU A 747 -8.49 15.35 -23.13
N GLY A 748 -9.49 15.73 -22.33
CA GLY A 748 -10.86 15.28 -22.52
C GLY A 748 -11.40 15.64 -23.91
N ARG A 749 -11.13 16.86 -24.40
CA ARG A 749 -11.51 17.28 -25.75
C ARG A 749 -10.83 16.43 -26.82
N ALA A 750 -9.52 16.21 -26.70
CA ALA A 750 -8.75 15.40 -27.63
C ALA A 750 -9.31 13.97 -27.71
N VAL A 751 -9.62 13.38 -26.54
CA VAL A 751 -10.23 12.05 -26.44
C VAL A 751 -11.63 11.99 -27.04
N CYS A 752 -12.49 12.99 -26.80
CA CYS A 752 -13.80 13.04 -27.44
C CYS A 752 -13.69 13.08 -28.97
N ARG A 753 -12.74 13.89 -29.50
CA ARG A 753 -12.48 13.97 -30.94
C ARG A 753 -11.97 12.64 -31.51
N ASP A 754 -11.04 11.99 -30.83
CA ASP A 754 -10.51 10.68 -31.24
C ASP A 754 -11.61 9.60 -31.24
N ASP A 755 -12.41 9.55 -30.18
CA ASP A 755 -13.55 8.62 -30.07
C ASP A 755 -14.66 8.87 -31.10
N LEU A 756 -14.80 10.12 -31.57
CA LEU A 756 -15.68 10.51 -32.69
C LEU A 756 -15.08 10.21 -34.07
N GLY A 757 -13.87 9.64 -34.15
CA GLY A 757 -13.16 9.37 -35.40
C GLY A 757 -12.50 10.60 -36.04
N GLN A 758 -12.43 11.72 -35.32
CA GLN A 758 -11.78 12.95 -35.77
C GLN A 758 -10.27 12.91 -35.43
N THR A 759 -9.54 11.95 -36.01
CA THR A 759 -8.15 11.64 -35.63
C THR A 759 -7.18 12.81 -35.84
N VAL A 760 -7.30 13.56 -36.95
CA VAL A 760 -6.41 14.70 -37.25
C VAL A 760 -6.52 15.81 -36.19
N PRO A 761 -7.71 16.37 -35.88
CA PRO A 761 -7.83 17.39 -34.84
C PRO A 761 -7.53 16.83 -33.43
N ALA A 762 -7.78 15.54 -33.17
CA ALA A 762 -7.38 14.91 -31.91
C ALA A 762 -5.85 14.88 -31.75
N LYS A 763 -5.10 14.50 -32.81
CA LYS A 763 -3.63 14.52 -32.83
C LYS A 763 -3.09 15.91 -32.49
N LEU A 764 -3.62 16.95 -33.12
CA LEU A 764 -3.22 18.34 -32.86
C LEU A 764 -3.48 18.74 -31.40
N ASP A 765 -4.60 18.34 -30.81
CA ASP A 765 -4.90 18.62 -29.40
C ASP A 765 -3.95 17.88 -28.45
N TYR A 766 -3.62 16.62 -28.72
CA TYR A 766 -2.64 15.87 -27.93
C TYR A 766 -1.25 16.50 -27.99
N GLU A 767 -0.80 16.91 -29.18
CA GLU A 767 0.50 17.58 -29.37
C GLU A 767 0.53 18.95 -28.68
N ALA A 768 -0.56 19.72 -28.75
CA ALA A 768 -0.70 20.98 -28.05
C ALA A 768 -0.64 20.79 -26.52
N LEU A 769 -1.29 19.74 -25.99
CA LEU A 769 -1.24 19.40 -24.57
C LEU A 769 0.18 19.05 -24.11
N ILE A 770 0.87 18.20 -24.85
CA ILE A 770 2.24 17.79 -24.53
C ILE A 770 3.20 19.00 -24.59
N SER A 771 3.03 19.86 -25.59
CA SER A 771 3.90 21.03 -25.78
C SER A 771 3.70 22.08 -24.70
N ARG A 772 2.44 22.35 -24.30
CA ARG A 772 2.12 23.36 -23.28
C ARG A 772 2.32 22.85 -21.84
N HIS A 773 2.12 21.55 -21.63
CA HIS A 773 2.12 20.95 -20.29
C HIS A 773 2.90 19.62 -20.26
N PRO A 774 4.20 19.60 -20.62
CA PRO A 774 4.96 18.37 -20.84
C PRO A 774 5.05 17.47 -19.60
N HIS A 775 5.00 18.04 -18.40
CA HIS A 775 5.12 17.32 -17.13
C HIS A 775 3.78 17.06 -16.43
N HIS A 776 2.66 17.54 -16.99
CA HIS A 776 1.34 17.31 -16.40
C HIS A 776 0.85 15.89 -16.66
N LEU A 777 0.14 15.27 -15.71
CA LEU A 777 -0.35 13.88 -15.85
C LEU A 777 -1.17 13.67 -17.13
N ALA A 778 -1.97 14.66 -17.51
CA ALA A 778 -2.79 14.62 -18.72
C ALA A 778 -1.97 14.42 -20.01
N ALA A 779 -0.70 14.84 -20.04
CA ALA A 779 0.18 14.63 -21.18
C ALA A 779 0.61 13.16 -21.33
N VAL A 780 0.52 12.34 -20.27
CA VAL A 780 0.86 10.92 -20.30
C VAL A 780 -0.09 10.10 -21.18
N PRO A 781 -1.43 10.08 -20.95
CA PRO A 781 -2.36 9.39 -21.86
C PRO A 781 -2.39 10.04 -23.25
N ALA A 782 -2.08 11.33 -23.39
CA ALA A 782 -1.93 11.97 -24.70
C ALA A 782 -0.76 11.39 -25.52
N ARG A 783 0.41 11.23 -24.91
CA ARG A 783 1.57 10.55 -25.55
C ARG A 783 1.24 9.11 -25.90
N LEU A 784 0.54 8.41 -25.01
CA LEU A 784 0.08 7.05 -25.25
C LEU A 784 -0.86 6.99 -26.46
N ALA A 785 -1.81 7.93 -26.58
CA ALA A 785 -2.71 8.03 -27.72
C ALA A 785 -1.94 8.28 -29.03
N LEU A 786 -1.02 9.24 -29.03
CA LEU A 786 -0.16 9.55 -30.19
C LEU A 786 0.70 8.34 -30.59
N GLY A 787 1.23 7.60 -29.62
CA GLY A 787 1.96 6.37 -29.87
C GLY A 787 1.10 5.32 -30.57
N VAL A 788 -0.15 5.13 -30.11
CA VAL A 788 -1.10 4.19 -30.74
C VAL A 788 -1.56 4.69 -32.13
N ILE A 789 -1.72 5.99 -32.34
CA ILE A 789 -1.98 6.56 -33.66
C ILE A 789 -0.82 6.26 -34.62
N ALA A 790 0.43 6.43 -34.17
CA ALA A 790 1.60 6.09 -34.96
C ALA A 790 1.69 4.57 -35.25
N MET A 791 1.32 3.72 -34.29
CA MET A 791 1.22 2.27 -34.49
C MET A 791 0.26 1.90 -35.61
N GLU A 792 -0.94 2.50 -35.63
CA GLU A 792 -1.93 2.23 -36.67
C GLU A 792 -1.53 2.79 -38.04
N ALA A 793 -0.74 3.87 -38.06
CA ALA A 793 -0.15 4.41 -39.27
C ALA A 793 1.06 3.59 -39.78
N GLY A 794 1.54 2.59 -39.03
CA GLY A 794 2.73 1.81 -39.36
C GLY A 794 4.07 2.49 -39.06
N ASP A 795 4.05 3.67 -38.43
CA ASP A 795 5.27 4.40 -38.02
C ASP A 795 5.77 3.85 -36.67
N THR A 796 6.48 2.72 -36.73
CA THR A 796 7.00 2.02 -35.55
C THR A 796 8.05 2.81 -34.79
N ALA A 797 8.83 3.66 -35.48
CA ALA A 797 9.85 4.49 -34.87
C ALA A 797 9.23 5.60 -34.01
N LEU A 798 8.26 6.34 -34.55
CA LEU A 798 7.53 7.36 -33.80
C LEU A 798 6.73 6.73 -32.66
N ALA A 799 6.07 5.60 -32.91
CA ALA A 799 5.35 4.87 -31.87
C ALA A 799 6.28 4.49 -30.71
N HIS A 800 7.46 3.93 -31.01
CA HIS A 800 8.45 3.57 -30.00
C HIS A 800 8.90 4.77 -29.19
N ALA A 801 9.21 5.90 -29.86
CA ALA A 801 9.61 7.14 -29.20
C ALA A 801 8.52 7.63 -28.23
N ARG A 802 7.25 7.67 -28.65
CA ARG A 802 6.13 8.09 -27.78
C ARG A 802 5.91 7.17 -26.59
N MET A 803 6.01 5.84 -26.78
CA MET A 803 5.91 4.89 -25.66
C MET A 803 7.08 5.06 -24.68
N GLN A 804 8.28 5.32 -25.18
CA GLN A 804 9.45 5.57 -24.34
C GLN A 804 9.28 6.85 -23.51
N GLU A 805 8.73 7.93 -24.10
CA GLU A 805 8.41 9.16 -23.36
C GLU A 805 7.40 8.90 -22.22
N VAL A 806 6.37 8.07 -22.45
CA VAL A 806 5.42 7.67 -21.39
C VAL A 806 6.15 6.95 -20.26
N ILE A 807 7.02 5.98 -20.58
CA ILE A 807 7.81 5.25 -19.57
C ILE A 807 8.76 6.17 -18.81
N GLN A 808 9.36 7.17 -19.45
CA GLN A 808 10.26 8.11 -18.77
C GLN A 808 9.53 9.12 -17.89
N THR A 809 8.36 9.59 -18.34
CA THR A 809 7.56 10.56 -17.59
C THR A 809 6.84 9.90 -16.40
N ASP A 810 6.34 8.68 -16.56
CA ASP A 810 5.56 7.94 -15.57
C ASP A 810 6.07 6.50 -15.28
N PRO A 811 7.37 6.27 -15.00
CA PRO A 811 8.02 4.95 -14.93
C PRO A 811 7.37 3.92 -14.01
N VAL A 812 6.66 4.36 -12.97
CA VAL A 812 5.99 3.49 -11.99
C VAL A 812 4.46 3.53 -12.10
N GLY A 813 3.92 4.47 -12.88
CA GLY A 813 2.49 4.66 -12.94
C GLY A 813 1.80 3.67 -13.86
N TYR A 814 0.47 3.73 -13.77
CA TYR A 814 -0.44 2.87 -14.48
C TYR A 814 -0.19 2.90 -16.00
N TRP A 815 0.15 4.07 -16.55
CA TRP A 815 0.31 4.29 -17.99
C TRP A 815 1.59 3.72 -18.58
N ALA A 816 2.72 3.76 -17.84
CA ALA A 816 3.97 3.19 -18.32
C ALA A 816 3.91 1.67 -18.49
N ARG A 817 3.05 0.98 -17.73
CA ARG A 817 2.83 -0.45 -17.94
C ARG A 817 2.24 -0.71 -19.34
N PHE A 818 1.24 0.05 -19.76
CA PHE A 818 0.67 -0.07 -21.11
C PHE A 818 1.69 0.30 -22.18
N ALA A 819 2.40 1.42 -22.01
CA ALA A 819 3.43 1.83 -22.95
C ALA A 819 4.54 0.79 -23.10
N GLY A 820 4.95 0.16 -22.00
CA GLY A 820 5.86 -0.99 -22.00
C GLY A 820 5.31 -2.14 -22.84
N LEU A 821 4.07 -2.56 -22.60
CA LEU A 821 3.43 -3.63 -23.37
C LEU A 821 3.30 -3.29 -24.87
N PHE A 822 2.90 -2.08 -25.21
CA PHE A 822 2.79 -1.66 -26.61
C PHE A 822 4.15 -1.59 -27.30
N LYS A 823 5.16 -1.04 -26.62
CA LYS A 823 6.54 -0.98 -27.12
C LYS A 823 7.06 -2.38 -27.48
N ARG A 824 6.77 -3.37 -26.64
CA ARG A 824 7.12 -4.78 -26.89
C ARG A 824 6.38 -5.38 -28.09
N ARG A 825 5.17 -4.88 -28.40
CA ARG A 825 4.38 -5.32 -29.56
C ARG A 825 4.85 -4.71 -30.88
N LEU A 826 5.53 -3.56 -30.87
CA LEU A 826 5.91 -2.83 -32.11
C LEU A 826 6.63 -3.68 -33.16
N PRO A 827 7.61 -4.55 -32.83
CA PRO A 827 8.30 -5.37 -33.82
C PRO A 827 7.40 -6.37 -34.56
N LEU A 828 6.17 -6.60 -34.07
CA LEU A 828 5.22 -7.57 -34.60
C LEU A 828 4.19 -6.96 -35.53
N LEU A 829 4.03 -5.64 -35.47
CA LEU A 829 3.17 -4.93 -36.38
C LEU A 829 3.87 -4.95 -37.74
N LYS A 830 3.44 -5.84 -38.63
CA LYS A 830 3.83 -5.78 -40.04
C LYS A 830 3.42 -4.39 -40.55
N PRO A 831 4.30 -3.66 -41.27
CA PRO A 831 3.89 -2.41 -41.89
C PRO A 831 2.64 -2.69 -42.75
N PRO A 832 1.65 -1.78 -42.78
CA PRO A 832 0.51 -1.93 -43.68
C PRO A 832 1.05 -2.16 -45.09
N ARG A 833 0.61 -3.27 -45.72
CA ARG A 833 0.97 -3.61 -47.10
C ARG A 833 0.36 -2.63 -48.07
#